data_AF-M6UG10-F1
#
_entry.id   AF-M6UG10-F1
#
_cell.length_a   1.000
_cell.length_b   1.000
_cell.length_c   1.000
_cell.angle_alpha   90.00
_cell.angle_beta   90.00
_cell.angle_gamma   90.00
#
_symmetry.space_group_name_H-M   'P 1'
#
loop_
_entity.id
_entity.type
_entity.pdbx_description
1 polymer ?
#
loop_
_entity_poly.entity_id
_entity_poly.type
_entity_poly.pdbx_seq_one_letter_code
_entity_poly.pdbx_strand_id
1 'polypeptide(L)'
;MSKSENQIPTPETFPLSSEDTQDMIGDQELKVLMLQFNPGAFKDIDLIEKGVENFFLFNQSPFALTKVEQLQHLKLHDLKFLEERKGVQSYQFLQFQKEIRELQIANVIIRPASLKADQIVKVKRGCLLQSVAAVLEMLYARDQFILNTSKNTEIEDWVHQNYLNVDDKGMQINLSDSKFLEKSMQNLESLSLEFLLSRLQVRGDLFSNIFQVLNQKPGEILNQLSIIKVEPEVLQAIEKRGARAPLLQLHSRFHLFQPSLDELLSFRHVSKEKGEQAKFTELEIIFDLFTVIARKILLQILPGEESSWIELTGNAQAERYLEELKKHPAFTSGKSWMGGGDFIKSYEVLLQTVRTLEHLKKESLINLITVENLFRFKESKEPVHFDLSNFEVDDAAIKSVGMSRAELFREVLERIRVREDFLKKERKSGSGETIGLTILAKAMILRAFIEVRPRRTSIHNLIRQNGYPRGIYEFLKEVSDVKDGQTAVDEQIRLSKAIAEWEEDAEKERIRSERASKSILERIIEFILSLFGIKISPRETTNKGPIKRDSKNTETTDHTSSESSKPKKKKSLGVIVGPKEKEMIIPARVQKAIDYVDRKNNGLIWLDEIVVAVSSPEFGKDKVADLIYYDQKRRYLEIRAMNQVRHVFIRRELESDPTWIQTTLDYLDNVSAKKPEFSALADTLRRFQNE
;
A
#
# COMPACT_ATOMS: atom_id res chain seq x y z
N MET A 1 4.87 -8.58 29.92
CA MET A 1 4.80 -9.92 30.53
C MET A 1 3.55 -10.57 29.97
N SER A 2 3.50 -11.76 29.36
CA SER A 2 4.40 -12.92 29.35
C SER A 2 4.89 -13.26 27.93
N LYS A 3 6.06 -13.91 27.87
CA LYS A 3 6.63 -14.55 26.68
C LYS A 3 5.89 -15.87 26.47
N SER A 4 5.25 -16.06 25.33
CA SER A 4 4.89 -17.38 24.82
C SER A 4 6.10 -17.94 24.11
N GLU A 5 6.69 -18.99 24.67
CA GLU A 5 7.81 -19.73 24.12
C GLU A 5 7.49 -20.22 22.71
N ASN A 6 8.44 -19.99 21.80
CA ASN A 6 8.52 -20.62 20.49
C ASN A 6 8.58 -22.14 20.67
N GLN A 7 7.43 -22.81 20.56
CA GLN A 7 7.41 -24.22 20.20
C GLN A 7 7.78 -24.31 18.72
N ILE A 8 9.03 -24.73 18.46
CA ILE A 8 9.46 -25.20 17.16
C ILE A 8 8.54 -26.38 16.81
N PRO A 9 7.78 -26.36 15.71
CA PRO A 9 7.00 -27.51 15.31
C PRO A 9 7.96 -28.65 14.97
N THR A 10 7.84 -29.77 15.69
CA THR A 10 8.46 -31.04 15.28
C THR A 10 8.01 -31.36 13.86
N PRO A 11 8.91 -31.72 12.93
CA PRO A 11 8.51 -32.11 11.59
C PRO A 11 7.74 -33.42 11.70
N GLU A 12 6.41 -33.33 11.60
CA GLU A 12 5.56 -34.50 11.42
C GLU A 12 6.09 -35.31 10.25
N THR A 13 6.25 -36.60 10.51
CA THR A 13 6.86 -37.58 9.62
C THR A 13 5.99 -37.68 8.37
N PHE A 14 6.41 -37.04 7.28
CA PHE A 14 5.88 -37.33 5.96
C PHE A 14 6.16 -38.81 5.68
N PRO A 15 5.14 -39.65 5.44
CA PRO A 15 5.37 -40.95 4.85
C PRO A 15 5.80 -40.69 3.41
N LEU A 16 7.10 -40.79 3.14
CA LEU A 16 7.56 -41.19 1.80
C LEU A 16 6.72 -42.41 1.41
N SER A 17 6.27 -42.49 0.17
CA SER A 17 5.64 -43.70 -0.36
C SER A 17 6.47 -44.90 0.10
N SER A 18 5.87 -45.71 0.99
CA SER A 18 6.59 -46.70 1.77
C SER A 18 6.97 -47.85 0.86
N GLU A 19 8.11 -47.76 0.18
CA GLU A 19 8.87 -48.97 -0.10
C GLU A 19 9.15 -49.62 1.26
N ASP A 20 8.73 -50.87 1.44
CA ASP A 20 9.08 -51.74 2.57
C ASP A 20 10.62 -51.88 2.62
N THR A 21 11.27 -50.86 3.17
CA THR A 21 12.72 -50.82 3.32
C THR A 21 13.03 -51.75 4.48
N GLN A 22 13.70 -52.86 4.18
CA GLN A 22 14.07 -53.86 5.16
C GLN A 22 15.52 -53.66 5.60
N ASP A 23 15.87 -54.19 6.78
CA ASP A 23 17.24 -54.15 7.28
C ASP A 23 18.19 -54.88 6.32
N MET A 24 19.43 -54.38 6.25
CA MET A 24 20.48 -54.96 5.41
C MET A 24 21.10 -56.20 6.07
N ILE A 25 21.70 -57.05 5.25
CA ILE A 25 22.41 -58.24 5.74
C ILE A 25 23.62 -57.85 6.61
N GLY A 26 23.88 -58.67 7.62
CA GLY A 26 25.01 -58.53 8.54
C GLY A 26 26.37 -58.78 7.89
N ASP A 27 27.43 -58.36 8.56
CA ASP A 27 28.80 -58.44 8.03
C ASP A 27 29.28 -59.88 7.75
N GLN A 28 28.77 -60.86 8.49
CA GLN A 28 29.10 -62.27 8.25
C GLN A 28 28.51 -62.78 6.93
N GLU A 29 27.23 -62.47 6.68
CA GLU A 29 26.55 -62.82 5.43
C GLU A 29 27.14 -62.05 4.26
N LEU A 30 27.44 -60.75 4.45
CA LEU A 30 28.11 -59.96 3.43
C LEU A 30 29.49 -60.56 3.09
N LYS A 31 30.29 -60.95 4.09
CA LYS A 31 31.59 -61.60 3.84
C LYS A 31 31.44 -62.86 2.99
N VAL A 32 30.41 -63.68 3.23
CA VAL A 32 30.12 -64.88 2.43
C VAL A 32 29.75 -64.51 1.00
N LEU A 33 28.93 -63.48 0.78
CA LEU A 33 28.63 -62.99 -0.58
C LEU A 33 29.87 -62.45 -1.28
N MET A 34 30.70 -61.72 -0.54
CA MET A 34 31.92 -61.08 -1.05
C MET A 34 32.99 -62.08 -1.53
N LEU A 35 32.93 -63.35 -1.09
CA LEU A 35 33.82 -64.42 -1.58
C LEU A 35 33.69 -64.69 -3.08
N GLN A 36 32.57 -64.29 -3.69
CA GLN A 36 32.30 -64.45 -5.11
C GLN A 36 32.90 -63.31 -5.97
N PHE A 37 33.47 -62.29 -5.32
CA PHE A 37 33.97 -61.07 -5.95
C PHE A 37 35.49 -60.92 -5.81
N ASN A 38 36.03 -59.88 -6.47
CA ASN A 38 37.43 -59.51 -6.32
C ASN A 38 37.73 -59.13 -4.84
N PRO A 39 38.84 -59.61 -4.23
CA PRO A 39 39.23 -59.20 -2.87
C PRO A 39 39.31 -57.69 -2.64
N GLY A 40 39.59 -56.91 -3.69
CA GLY A 40 39.58 -55.45 -3.66
C GLY A 40 38.19 -54.84 -3.42
N ALA A 41 37.11 -55.57 -3.69
CA ALA A 41 35.74 -55.08 -3.56
C ALA A 41 35.34 -54.76 -2.10
N PHE A 42 36.03 -55.32 -1.10
CA PHE A 42 35.86 -54.89 0.29
C PHE A 42 36.25 -53.43 0.51
N LYS A 43 37.25 -52.92 -0.22
CA LYS A 43 37.64 -51.50 -0.13
C LYS A 43 36.53 -50.58 -0.65
N ASP A 44 35.80 -51.02 -1.67
CA ASP A 44 34.65 -50.30 -2.21
C ASP A 44 33.48 -50.31 -1.21
N ILE A 45 33.24 -51.43 -0.51
CA ILE A 45 32.26 -51.49 0.59
C ILE A 45 32.64 -50.53 1.72
N ASP A 46 33.90 -50.54 2.18
CA ASP A 46 34.39 -49.62 3.21
C ASP A 46 34.20 -48.16 2.79
N LEU A 47 34.41 -47.86 1.50
CA LEU A 47 34.18 -46.54 0.93
C LEU A 47 32.69 -46.16 0.95
N ILE A 48 31.80 -47.09 0.60
CA ILE A 48 30.34 -46.89 0.67
C ILE A 48 29.89 -46.60 2.10
N GLU A 49 30.33 -47.39 3.07
CA GLU A 49 29.97 -47.21 4.49
C GLU A 49 30.47 -45.85 5.02
N LYS A 50 31.73 -45.49 4.72
CA LYS A 50 32.27 -44.16 5.04
C LYS A 50 31.51 -43.02 4.38
N GLY A 51 31.01 -43.22 3.15
CA GLY A 51 30.17 -42.25 2.46
C GLY A 51 28.87 -41.98 3.21
N VAL A 52 28.23 -43.02 3.74
CA VAL A 52 27.02 -42.89 4.57
C VAL A 52 27.32 -42.26 5.93
N GLU A 53 28.45 -42.58 6.55
CA GLU A 53 28.90 -41.91 7.78
C GLU A 53 29.09 -40.40 7.55
N ASN A 54 29.79 -40.04 6.47
CA ASN A 54 30.03 -38.66 6.08
C ASN A 54 28.72 -37.92 5.76
N PHE A 55 27.74 -38.58 5.13
CA PHE A 55 26.41 -38.01 4.92
C PHE A 55 25.80 -37.50 6.24
N PHE A 56 25.84 -38.29 7.30
CA PHE A 56 25.31 -37.87 8.60
C PHE A 56 26.20 -36.83 9.29
N LEU A 57 27.52 -36.90 9.16
CA LEU A 57 28.46 -35.92 9.70
C LEU A 57 28.33 -34.53 9.05
N PHE A 58 28.00 -34.48 7.76
CA PHE A 58 27.86 -33.24 6.98
C PHE A 58 26.39 -32.82 6.81
N ASN A 59 25.60 -32.87 7.90
CA ASN A 59 24.21 -32.40 7.94
C ASN A 59 23.32 -33.01 6.83
N GLN A 60 23.36 -34.33 6.68
CA GLN A 60 22.53 -35.07 5.71
C GLN A 60 22.78 -34.65 4.26
N SER A 61 24.02 -34.32 3.90
CA SER A 61 24.41 -33.90 2.55
C SER A 61 24.62 -35.10 1.60
N PRO A 62 23.80 -35.29 0.55
CA PRO A 62 23.96 -36.40 -0.39
C PRO A 62 25.26 -36.37 -1.20
N PHE A 63 25.93 -35.23 -1.28
CA PHE A 63 27.23 -35.11 -1.96
C PHE A 63 28.34 -35.92 -1.30
N ALA A 64 28.19 -36.29 -0.03
CA ALA A 64 29.14 -37.13 0.70
C ALA A 64 28.99 -38.64 0.40
N LEU A 65 27.88 -39.05 -0.22
CA LEU A 65 27.62 -40.44 -0.56
C LEU A 65 28.52 -40.90 -1.69
N THR A 66 28.91 -42.18 -1.64
CA THR A 66 29.74 -42.80 -2.66
C THR A 66 28.95 -42.99 -3.95
N LYS A 67 29.44 -42.38 -5.02
CA LYS A 67 28.86 -42.49 -6.37
C LYS A 67 29.33 -43.77 -7.05
N VAL A 68 28.50 -44.33 -7.92
CA VAL A 68 28.87 -45.54 -8.69
C VAL A 68 30.16 -45.36 -9.48
N GLU A 69 30.40 -44.16 -10.02
CA GLU A 69 31.59 -43.80 -10.80
C GLU A 69 32.88 -43.78 -9.98
N GLN A 70 32.79 -43.73 -8.65
CA GLN A 70 33.95 -43.68 -7.75
C GLN A 70 34.45 -45.07 -7.36
N LEU A 71 33.67 -46.12 -7.63
CA LEU A 71 34.00 -47.51 -7.28
C LEU A 71 35.02 -48.08 -8.27
N GLN A 72 36.08 -48.72 -7.76
CA GLN A 72 37.18 -49.21 -8.59
C GLN A 72 37.08 -50.70 -8.90
N HIS A 73 36.38 -51.46 -8.06
CA HIS A 73 36.39 -52.92 -8.05
C HIS A 73 35.00 -53.52 -8.27
N LEU A 74 33.93 -52.92 -7.72
CA LEU A 74 32.54 -53.34 -7.92
C LEU A 74 31.97 -52.76 -9.23
N LYS A 75 31.59 -53.63 -10.16
CA LYS A 75 30.93 -53.21 -11.41
C LYS A 75 29.41 -53.17 -11.24
N LEU A 76 28.71 -52.58 -12.22
CA LEU A 76 27.25 -52.45 -12.18
C LEU A 76 26.49 -53.78 -11.99
N HIS A 77 26.98 -54.87 -12.59
CA HIS A 77 26.43 -56.22 -12.39
C HIS A 77 26.55 -56.67 -10.93
N ASP A 78 27.71 -56.40 -10.32
CA ASP A 78 28.04 -56.81 -8.96
C ASP A 78 27.18 -56.03 -7.95
N LEU A 79 26.97 -54.73 -8.21
CA LEU A 79 26.08 -53.89 -7.42
C LEU A 79 24.62 -54.38 -7.48
N LYS A 80 24.13 -54.77 -8.66
CA LYS A 80 22.78 -55.34 -8.80
C LYS A 80 22.64 -56.65 -8.00
N PHE A 81 23.64 -57.53 -8.08
CA PHE A 81 23.64 -58.76 -7.31
C PHE A 81 23.64 -58.51 -5.80
N LEU A 82 24.43 -57.55 -5.33
CA LEU A 82 24.46 -57.15 -3.91
C LEU A 82 23.14 -56.51 -3.48
N GLU A 83 22.50 -55.72 -4.34
CA GLU A 83 21.19 -55.11 -4.09
C GLU A 83 20.08 -56.15 -3.97
N GLU A 84 20.02 -57.15 -4.86
CA GLU A 84 19.07 -58.27 -4.78
C GLU A 84 19.18 -59.07 -3.48
N ARG A 85 20.38 -59.10 -2.88
CA ARG A 85 20.67 -59.78 -1.61
C ARG A 85 20.74 -58.85 -0.41
N LYS A 86 20.31 -57.58 -0.55
CA LYS A 86 20.30 -56.56 0.51
C LYS A 86 21.69 -56.26 1.13
N GLY A 87 22.76 -56.51 0.39
CA GLY A 87 24.12 -56.13 0.78
C GLY A 87 24.35 -54.63 0.67
N VAL A 88 23.75 -53.99 -0.34
CA VAL A 88 23.77 -52.54 -0.55
C VAL A 88 22.43 -52.10 -1.13
N GLN A 89 22.18 -50.80 -1.20
CA GLN A 89 21.04 -50.27 -1.93
C GLN A 89 21.46 -49.17 -2.90
N SER A 90 20.98 -49.25 -4.13
CA SER A 90 21.21 -48.23 -5.14
C SER A 90 20.14 -47.16 -5.06
N TYR A 91 20.52 -45.89 -5.12
CA TYR A 91 19.58 -44.77 -5.17
C TYR A 91 20.09 -43.66 -6.07
N GLN A 92 19.26 -42.64 -6.28
CA GLN A 92 19.55 -41.52 -7.16
C GLN A 92 19.21 -40.19 -6.47
N PHE A 93 19.90 -39.14 -6.87
CA PHE A 93 19.46 -37.78 -6.62
C PHE A 93 19.81 -36.87 -7.81
N LEU A 94 19.12 -35.74 -7.92
CA LEU A 94 19.39 -34.72 -8.92
C LEU A 94 20.41 -33.71 -8.41
N GLN A 95 21.34 -33.33 -9.27
CA GLN A 95 22.26 -32.22 -9.06
C GLN A 95 22.10 -31.21 -10.20
N PHE A 96 22.19 -29.92 -9.89
CA PHE A 96 22.19 -28.87 -10.90
C PHE A 96 23.64 -28.47 -11.22
N GLN A 97 24.03 -28.55 -12.49
CA GLN A 97 25.35 -28.10 -12.94
C GLN A 97 25.27 -26.63 -13.35
N LYS A 98 25.88 -25.75 -12.55
CA LYS A 98 25.81 -24.29 -12.74
C LYS A 98 26.46 -23.84 -14.06
N GLU A 99 27.48 -24.56 -14.55
CA GLU A 99 28.24 -24.22 -15.75
C GLU A 99 27.42 -24.40 -17.04
N ILE A 100 26.72 -25.53 -17.16
CA ILE A 100 25.89 -25.86 -18.34
C ILE A 100 24.42 -25.53 -18.13
N ARG A 101 24.01 -25.18 -16.90
CA ARG A 101 22.63 -24.89 -16.48
C ARG A 101 21.65 -26.04 -16.72
N GLU A 102 22.10 -27.28 -16.50
CA GLU A 102 21.29 -28.48 -16.69
C GLU A 102 21.22 -29.32 -15.41
N LEU A 103 20.12 -30.06 -15.26
CA LEU A 103 19.96 -31.09 -14.24
C LEU A 103 20.67 -32.38 -14.67
N GLN A 104 21.28 -33.06 -13.71
CA GLN A 104 21.91 -34.35 -13.90
C GLN A 104 21.57 -35.34 -12.79
N ILE A 105 21.66 -36.63 -13.11
CA ILE A 105 21.48 -37.71 -12.15
C ILE A 105 22.83 -38.10 -11.54
N ALA A 106 22.88 -38.17 -10.23
CA ALA A 106 23.95 -38.84 -9.50
C ALA A 106 23.43 -40.18 -8.95
N ASN A 107 24.05 -41.29 -9.40
CA ASN A 107 23.78 -42.62 -8.88
C ASN A 107 24.66 -42.88 -7.66
N VAL A 108 24.05 -43.17 -6.52
CA VAL A 108 24.73 -43.41 -5.24
C VAL A 108 24.43 -44.78 -4.69
N ILE A 109 25.37 -45.30 -3.90
CA ILE A 109 25.21 -46.58 -3.19
C ILE A 109 25.12 -46.30 -1.69
N ILE A 110 24.18 -46.96 -1.04
CA ILE A 110 23.86 -46.78 0.38
C ILE A 110 24.12 -48.10 1.10
N ARG A 111 24.94 -48.04 2.15
CA ARG A 111 25.05 -49.07 3.18
C ARG A 111 25.41 -48.42 4.52
N PRO A 112 24.46 -48.23 5.46
CA PRO A 112 24.79 -47.70 6.77
C PRO A 112 25.47 -48.74 7.65
N ALA A 113 26.46 -48.34 8.47
CA ALA A 113 27.10 -49.23 9.43
C ALA A 113 26.12 -49.86 10.44
N SER A 114 24.98 -49.20 10.73
CA SER A 114 23.94 -49.74 11.60
C SER A 114 23.08 -50.83 10.95
N LEU A 115 23.13 -50.94 9.61
CA LEU A 115 22.32 -51.84 8.79
C LEU A 115 20.80 -51.64 8.88
N LYS A 116 20.33 -50.63 9.63
CA LYS A 116 18.91 -50.38 9.87
C LYS A 116 18.24 -49.69 8.70
N ALA A 117 17.01 -50.12 8.41
CA ALA A 117 16.14 -49.51 7.42
C ALA A 117 15.86 -48.02 7.69
N ASP A 118 15.78 -47.59 8.96
CA ASP A 118 15.48 -46.19 9.30
C ASP A 118 16.56 -45.22 8.79
N GLN A 119 17.83 -45.62 8.85
CA GLN A 119 18.95 -44.81 8.36
C GLN A 119 18.93 -44.73 6.84
N ILE A 120 18.58 -45.82 6.16
CA ILE A 120 18.41 -45.83 4.70
C ILE A 120 17.31 -44.86 4.28
N VAL A 121 16.16 -44.88 4.96
CA VAL A 121 15.05 -43.96 4.68
C VAL A 121 15.48 -42.50 4.88
N LYS A 122 16.28 -42.19 5.91
CA LYS A 122 16.84 -40.85 6.11
C LYS A 122 17.78 -40.44 4.98
N VAL A 123 18.64 -41.34 4.50
CA VAL A 123 19.52 -41.07 3.35
C VAL A 123 18.70 -40.81 2.08
N LYS A 124 17.72 -41.66 1.77
CA LYS A 124 16.80 -41.46 0.64
C LYS A 124 16.04 -40.13 0.73
N ARG A 125 15.61 -39.73 1.94
CA ARG A 125 14.97 -38.42 2.18
C ARG A 125 15.94 -37.27 1.88
N GLY A 126 17.19 -37.35 2.31
CA GLY A 126 18.23 -36.37 1.98
C GLY A 126 18.43 -36.24 0.46
N CYS A 127 18.51 -37.37 -0.25
CA CYS A 127 18.58 -37.42 -1.71
C CYS A 127 17.37 -36.76 -2.40
N LEU A 128 16.15 -36.99 -1.90
CA LEU A 128 14.94 -36.33 -2.40
C LEU A 128 15.03 -34.81 -2.20
N LEU A 129 15.36 -34.35 -0.99
CA LEU A 129 15.42 -32.91 -0.69
C LEU A 129 16.51 -32.20 -1.50
N GLN A 130 17.65 -32.85 -1.73
CA GLN A 130 18.68 -32.34 -2.63
C GLN A 130 18.20 -32.26 -4.08
N SER A 131 17.38 -33.22 -4.51
CA SER A 131 16.80 -33.19 -5.86
C SER A 131 15.80 -32.05 -6.03
N VAL A 132 14.97 -31.80 -5.01
CA VAL A 132 14.06 -30.65 -4.94
C VAL A 132 14.86 -29.35 -4.99
N ALA A 133 15.94 -29.24 -4.19
CA ALA A 133 16.84 -28.09 -4.21
C ALA A 133 17.44 -27.87 -5.62
N ALA A 134 17.94 -28.92 -6.28
CA ALA A 134 18.48 -28.82 -7.63
C ALA A 134 17.45 -28.31 -8.65
N VAL A 135 16.20 -28.79 -8.58
CA VAL A 135 15.12 -28.27 -9.45
C VAL A 135 14.84 -26.79 -9.18
N LEU A 136 14.90 -26.35 -7.91
CA LEU A 136 14.73 -24.95 -7.54
C LEU A 136 15.92 -24.07 -7.97
N GLU A 137 17.15 -24.58 -7.93
CA GLU A 137 18.33 -23.90 -8.49
C GLU A 137 18.18 -23.71 -10.01
N MET A 138 17.76 -24.76 -10.71
CA MET A 138 17.45 -24.67 -12.14
C MET A 138 16.35 -23.64 -12.41
N LEU A 139 15.28 -23.63 -11.60
CA LEU A 139 14.20 -22.65 -11.71
C LEU A 139 14.71 -21.22 -11.50
N TYR A 140 15.58 -21.00 -10.51
CA TYR A 140 16.20 -19.70 -10.32
C TYR A 140 17.05 -19.28 -11.53
N ALA A 141 17.86 -20.19 -12.08
CA ALA A 141 18.65 -19.91 -13.27
C ALA A 141 17.77 -19.61 -14.49
N ARG A 142 16.63 -20.31 -14.61
CA ARG A 142 15.59 -20.07 -15.63
C ARG A 142 14.98 -18.68 -15.46
N ASP A 143 14.62 -18.25 -14.26
CA ASP A 143 14.08 -16.90 -14.01
C ASP A 143 15.07 -15.81 -14.42
N GLN A 144 16.35 -15.97 -14.05
CA GLN A 144 17.38 -14.99 -14.39
C GLN A 144 17.60 -14.93 -15.90
N PHE A 145 17.51 -16.07 -16.59
CA PHE A 145 17.52 -16.09 -18.05
C PHE A 145 16.32 -15.33 -18.60
N ILE A 146 15.09 -15.67 -18.19
CA ILE A 146 13.86 -15.02 -18.64
C ILE A 146 13.91 -13.50 -18.40
N LEU A 147 14.33 -13.05 -17.22
CA LEU A 147 14.44 -11.62 -16.91
C LEU A 147 15.47 -10.89 -17.78
N ASN A 148 16.57 -11.54 -18.14
CA ASN A 148 17.59 -10.96 -19.02
C ASN A 148 17.14 -10.96 -20.50
N THR A 149 16.56 -12.07 -20.96
CA THR A 149 16.11 -12.32 -22.34
C THR A 149 14.80 -11.57 -22.66
N SER A 150 13.96 -11.29 -21.66
CA SER A 150 12.73 -10.45 -21.77
C SER A 150 13.00 -9.04 -22.29
N LYS A 151 14.25 -8.59 -22.32
CA LYS A 151 14.66 -7.30 -22.85
C LYS A 151 14.65 -7.26 -24.39
N ASN A 152 14.63 -8.42 -25.07
CA ASN A 152 14.87 -8.54 -26.51
C ASN A 152 13.79 -9.31 -27.30
N THR A 153 12.58 -9.54 -26.78
CA THR A 153 11.51 -10.37 -27.44
C THR A 153 11.86 -11.85 -27.69
N GLU A 154 12.98 -12.35 -27.17
CA GLU A 154 13.50 -13.71 -27.42
C GLU A 154 12.84 -14.83 -26.58
N ILE A 155 11.92 -14.51 -25.66
CA ILE A 155 11.26 -15.54 -24.81
C ILE A 155 10.30 -16.41 -25.64
N GLU A 156 9.56 -15.81 -26.58
CA GLU A 156 8.63 -16.54 -27.44
C GLU A 156 9.37 -17.60 -28.27
N ASP A 157 10.48 -17.20 -28.90
CA ASP A 157 11.36 -18.12 -29.63
C ASP A 157 11.89 -19.24 -28.73
N TRP A 158 12.29 -18.92 -27.50
CA TRP A 158 12.79 -19.92 -26.56
C TRP A 158 11.70 -20.91 -26.11
N VAL A 159 10.46 -20.45 -25.84
CA VAL A 159 9.34 -21.36 -25.54
C VAL A 159 9.05 -22.26 -26.74
N HIS A 160 9.03 -21.70 -27.95
CA HIS A 160 8.83 -22.47 -29.18
C HIS A 160 9.94 -23.49 -29.45
N GLN A 161 11.19 -23.20 -29.09
CA GLN A 161 12.30 -24.16 -29.19
C GLN A 161 12.17 -25.32 -28.20
N ASN A 162 11.62 -25.06 -27.00
CA ASN A 162 11.37 -26.10 -25.99
C ASN A 162 10.10 -26.92 -26.29
N TYR A 163 9.15 -26.35 -27.03
CA TYR A 163 7.97 -27.06 -27.51
C TYR A 163 8.34 -28.02 -28.66
N LEU A 164 8.49 -29.31 -28.34
CA LEU A 164 8.89 -30.33 -29.30
C LEU A 164 7.67 -30.88 -30.05
N ASN A 165 7.28 -30.20 -31.13
CA ASN A 165 6.18 -30.67 -31.98
C ASN A 165 6.67 -31.66 -33.06
N VAL A 166 6.80 -32.93 -32.70
CA VAL A 166 7.29 -33.99 -33.59
C VAL A 166 6.32 -35.16 -33.73
N ASP A 167 6.40 -35.87 -34.85
CA ASP A 167 5.67 -37.12 -35.07
C ASP A 167 6.36 -38.31 -34.36
N ASP A 168 5.79 -39.52 -34.47
CA ASP A 168 6.35 -40.73 -33.85
C ASP A 168 7.73 -41.12 -34.41
N LYS A 169 8.15 -40.53 -35.53
CA LYS A 169 9.46 -40.74 -36.17
C LYS A 169 10.46 -39.62 -35.84
N GLY A 170 10.06 -38.64 -35.04
CA GLY A 170 10.89 -37.49 -34.68
C GLY A 170 10.94 -36.39 -35.73
N MET A 171 10.07 -36.42 -36.75
CA MET A 171 9.99 -35.39 -37.78
C MET A 171 9.16 -34.20 -37.27
N GLN A 172 9.59 -32.97 -37.56
CA GLN A 172 8.87 -31.77 -37.15
C GLN A 172 7.48 -31.68 -37.80
N ILE A 173 6.47 -31.41 -36.98
CA ILE A 173 5.08 -31.20 -37.38
C ILE A 173 4.81 -29.70 -37.52
N ASN A 174 4.27 -29.29 -38.66
CA ASN A 174 3.71 -27.96 -38.82
C ASN A 174 2.30 -27.92 -38.23
N LEU A 175 2.04 -26.99 -37.30
CA LEU A 175 0.71 -26.78 -36.72
C LEU A 175 -0.37 -26.46 -37.76
N SER A 176 -0.01 -26.03 -38.97
CA SER A 176 -0.97 -25.74 -40.05
C SER A 176 -1.50 -26.98 -40.75
N ASP A 177 -0.89 -28.14 -40.54
CA ASP A 177 -1.41 -29.40 -41.05
C ASP A 177 -2.46 -29.99 -40.10
N SER A 178 -3.72 -30.01 -40.54
CA SER A 178 -4.86 -30.49 -39.76
C SER A 178 -4.79 -31.97 -39.40
N LYS A 179 -3.97 -32.77 -40.12
CA LYS A 179 -3.83 -34.21 -39.84
C LYS A 179 -3.08 -34.49 -38.55
N PHE A 180 -2.28 -33.54 -38.06
CA PHE A 180 -1.40 -33.75 -36.92
C PHE A 180 -1.82 -32.97 -35.67
N LEU A 181 -2.99 -32.32 -35.67
CA LEU A 181 -3.44 -31.50 -34.54
C LEU A 181 -3.64 -32.31 -33.26
N GLU A 182 -4.08 -33.56 -33.35
CA GLU A 182 -4.17 -34.47 -32.20
C GLU A 182 -2.78 -34.75 -31.59
N LYS A 183 -1.78 -34.98 -32.44
CA LYS A 183 -0.40 -35.20 -31.99
C LYS A 183 0.20 -33.93 -31.40
N SER A 184 -0.02 -32.79 -32.03
CA SER A 184 0.42 -31.49 -31.51
C SER A 184 -0.18 -31.16 -30.15
N MET A 185 -1.46 -31.50 -29.93
CA MET A 185 -2.11 -31.40 -28.64
C MET A 185 -1.39 -32.23 -27.56
N GLN A 186 -1.02 -33.48 -27.86
CA GLN A 186 -0.28 -34.35 -26.93
C GLN A 186 1.15 -33.85 -26.69
N ASN A 187 1.80 -33.33 -27.72
CA ASN A 187 3.18 -32.83 -27.65
C ASN A 187 3.34 -31.60 -26.74
N LEU A 188 2.25 -30.95 -26.32
CA LEU A 188 2.30 -29.86 -25.32
C LEU A 188 2.92 -30.32 -24.01
N GLU A 189 2.81 -31.61 -23.66
CA GLU A 189 3.46 -32.20 -22.49
C GLU A 189 5.00 -32.06 -22.54
N SER A 190 5.61 -31.80 -23.71
CA SER A 190 7.05 -31.55 -23.83
C SER A 190 7.55 -30.32 -23.06
N LEU A 191 6.66 -29.38 -22.73
CA LEU A 191 6.95 -28.19 -21.92
C LEU A 191 6.97 -28.47 -20.42
N SER A 192 6.55 -29.67 -20.00
CA SER A 192 6.41 -30.03 -18.59
C SER A 192 7.75 -30.36 -17.91
N LEU A 193 7.78 -30.22 -16.58
CA LEU A 193 8.88 -30.75 -15.77
C LEU A 193 8.95 -32.28 -15.88
N GLU A 194 7.81 -32.97 -16.00
CA GLU A 194 7.75 -34.41 -16.19
C GLU A 194 8.53 -34.86 -17.42
N PHE A 195 8.38 -34.16 -18.53
CA PHE A 195 9.09 -34.47 -19.77
C PHE A 195 10.61 -34.30 -19.59
N LEU A 196 11.03 -33.21 -18.93
CA LEU A 196 12.44 -32.98 -18.61
C LEU A 196 13.02 -34.11 -17.75
N LEU A 197 12.35 -34.49 -16.66
CA LEU A 197 12.80 -35.56 -15.76
C LEU A 197 12.73 -36.95 -16.44
N SER A 198 11.76 -37.18 -17.33
CA SER A 198 11.63 -38.42 -18.09
C SER A 198 12.80 -38.59 -19.07
N ARG A 199 13.25 -37.50 -19.73
CA ARG A 199 14.44 -37.52 -20.59
C ARG A 199 15.71 -37.86 -19.83
N LEU A 200 15.81 -37.44 -18.56
CA LEU A 200 16.92 -37.79 -17.68
C LEU A 200 16.86 -39.24 -17.18
N GLN A 201 15.72 -39.93 -17.32
CA GLN A 201 15.47 -41.28 -16.80
C GLN A 201 15.52 -41.36 -15.27
N VAL A 202 14.89 -40.38 -14.60
CA VAL A 202 14.80 -40.35 -13.13
C VAL A 202 14.01 -41.54 -12.59
N ARG A 203 14.52 -42.19 -11.53
CA ARG A 203 13.84 -43.30 -10.83
C ARG A 203 12.40 -42.90 -10.43
N GLY A 204 11.45 -43.82 -10.59
CA GLY A 204 10.01 -43.52 -10.47
C GLY A 204 9.54 -43.06 -9.08
N ASP A 205 10.11 -43.60 -8.00
CA ASP A 205 9.84 -43.15 -6.63
C ASP A 205 10.33 -41.72 -6.40
N LEU A 206 11.58 -41.41 -6.77
CA LEU A 206 12.17 -40.08 -6.72
C LEU A 206 11.36 -39.09 -7.57
N PHE A 207 10.99 -39.50 -8.79
CA PHE A 207 10.15 -38.72 -9.69
C PHE A 207 8.85 -38.29 -9.00
N SER A 208 8.07 -39.24 -8.47
CA SER A 208 6.79 -38.93 -7.82
C SER A 208 6.94 -38.06 -6.58
N ASN A 209 7.97 -38.31 -5.76
CA ASN A 209 8.21 -37.59 -4.53
C ASN A 209 8.69 -36.14 -4.78
N ILE A 210 9.39 -35.86 -5.88
CA ILE A 210 9.77 -34.49 -6.26
C ILE A 210 8.52 -33.62 -6.44
N PHE A 211 7.51 -34.11 -7.18
CA PHE A 211 6.25 -33.38 -7.38
C PHE A 211 5.46 -33.23 -6.08
N GLN A 212 5.45 -34.26 -5.22
CA GLN A 212 4.79 -34.19 -3.92
C GLN A 212 5.31 -33.03 -3.06
N VAL A 213 6.62 -32.75 -3.11
CA VAL A 213 7.23 -31.63 -2.39
C VAL A 213 7.01 -30.31 -3.12
N LEU A 214 7.29 -30.24 -4.43
CA LEU A 214 7.24 -28.99 -5.19
C LEU A 214 5.83 -28.42 -5.40
N ASN A 215 4.78 -29.24 -5.23
CA ASN A 215 3.39 -28.78 -5.26
C ASN A 215 2.92 -28.14 -3.94
N GLN A 216 3.74 -28.20 -2.88
CA GLN A 216 3.40 -27.61 -1.59
C GLN A 216 3.57 -26.09 -1.58
N LYS A 217 3.05 -25.46 -0.52
CA LYS A 217 3.26 -24.02 -0.31
C LYS A 217 4.73 -23.73 0.01
N PRO A 218 5.25 -22.56 -0.39
CA PRO A 218 6.61 -22.09 -0.09
C PRO A 218 7.11 -22.38 1.34
N GLY A 219 6.29 -22.09 2.36
CA GLY A 219 6.66 -22.34 3.76
C GLY A 219 6.84 -23.81 4.12
N GLU A 220 6.04 -24.71 3.54
CA GLU A 220 6.16 -26.15 3.77
C GLU A 220 7.42 -26.71 3.11
N ILE A 221 7.72 -26.27 1.89
CA ILE A 221 8.96 -26.62 1.17
C ILE A 221 10.18 -26.18 1.98
N LEU A 222 10.20 -24.93 2.48
CA LEU A 222 11.29 -24.40 3.30
C LEU A 222 11.50 -25.20 4.58
N ASN A 223 10.41 -25.57 5.26
CA ASN A 223 10.48 -26.40 6.46
C ASN A 223 11.12 -27.75 6.16
N GLN A 224 10.80 -28.37 5.03
CA GLN A 224 11.43 -29.64 4.62
C GLN A 224 12.90 -29.46 4.25
N LEU A 225 13.24 -28.41 3.49
CA LEU A 225 14.61 -28.13 3.06
C LEU A 225 15.53 -27.75 4.23
N SER A 226 14.99 -27.28 5.36
CA SER A 226 15.78 -26.94 6.57
C SER A 226 16.62 -28.09 7.13
N ILE A 227 16.32 -29.33 6.73
CA ILE A 227 17.02 -30.55 7.14
C ILE A 227 18.39 -30.67 6.46
N ILE A 228 18.55 -30.10 5.26
CA ILE A 228 19.78 -30.13 4.47
C ILE A 228 20.36 -28.73 4.32
N LYS A 229 21.66 -28.66 4.00
CA LYS A 229 22.26 -27.39 3.58
C LYS A 229 21.84 -27.08 2.14
N VAL A 230 21.22 -25.93 1.92
CA VAL A 230 20.81 -25.44 0.59
C VAL A 230 21.58 -24.20 0.19
N GLU A 231 21.76 -24.01 -1.12
CA GLU A 231 22.34 -22.81 -1.70
C GLU A 231 21.37 -21.62 -1.60
N PRO A 232 21.85 -20.36 -1.51
CA PRO A 232 20.98 -19.17 -1.39
C PRO A 232 19.99 -19.00 -2.54
N GLU A 233 20.35 -19.44 -3.75
CA GLU A 233 19.52 -19.40 -4.94
C GLU A 233 18.21 -20.20 -4.78
N VAL A 234 18.25 -21.30 -4.03
CA VAL A 234 17.06 -22.12 -3.71
C VAL A 234 16.04 -21.31 -2.92
N LEU A 235 16.52 -20.57 -1.92
CA LEU A 235 15.66 -19.73 -1.07
C LEU A 235 15.04 -18.59 -1.90
N GLN A 236 15.86 -17.93 -2.73
CA GLN A 236 15.37 -16.88 -3.63
C GLN A 236 14.36 -17.40 -4.64
N ALA A 237 14.55 -18.62 -5.17
CA ALA A 237 13.58 -19.25 -6.06
C ALA A 237 12.21 -19.32 -5.38
N ILE A 238 12.15 -19.76 -4.11
CA ILE A 238 10.90 -19.89 -3.36
C ILE A 238 10.31 -18.51 -3.02
N GLU A 239 11.11 -17.60 -2.46
CA GLU A 239 10.66 -16.27 -2.03
C GLU A 239 10.02 -15.48 -3.17
N LYS A 240 10.59 -15.55 -4.37
CA LYS A 240 10.09 -14.86 -5.55
C LYS A 240 8.70 -15.32 -6.01
N ARG A 241 8.14 -16.42 -5.49
CA ARG A 241 6.76 -16.85 -5.81
C ARG A 241 5.73 -16.33 -4.80
N GLY A 242 6.17 -15.70 -3.72
CA GLY A 242 5.29 -15.21 -2.65
C GLY A 242 4.58 -16.37 -1.95
N ALA A 243 3.25 -16.43 -2.07
CA ALA A 243 2.43 -17.49 -1.47
C ALA A 243 2.13 -18.67 -2.43
N ARG A 244 2.56 -18.58 -3.69
CA ARG A 244 2.24 -19.56 -4.74
C ARG A 244 3.27 -20.70 -4.74
N ALA A 245 2.81 -21.92 -5.03
CA ALA A 245 3.71 -23.06 -5.21
C ALA A 245 4.65 -22.83 -6.43
N PRO A 246 5.87 -23.37 -6.42
CA PRO A 246 6.78 -23.32 -7.57
C PRO A 246 6.20 -23.94 -8.85
N LEU A 247 5.36 -24.97 -8.70
CA LEU A 247 4.71 -25.66 -9.81
C LEU A 247 3.22 -25.29 -9.92
N LEU A 248 2.76 -25.22 -11.17
CA LEU A 248 1.36 -25.19 -11.55
C LEU A 248 0.98 -26.56 -12.11
N GLN A 249 0.11 -27.28 -11.41
CA GLN A 249 -0.44 -28.54 -11.87
C GLN A 249 -1.58 -28.28 -12.86
N LEU A 250 -1.37 -28.56 -14.15
CA LEU A 250 -2.41 -28.50 -15.18
C LEU A 250 -3.29 -29.77 -15.15
N HIS A 251 -2.66 -30.93 -15.02
CA HIS A 251 -3.27 -32.20 -14.66
C HIS A 251 -2.24 -33.11 -13.96
N SER A 252 -2.62 -34.34 -13.62
CA SER A 252 -1.83 -35.24 -12.77
C SER A 252 -0.41 -35.57 -13.28
N ARG A 253 -0.12 -35.37 -14.57
CA ARG A 253 1.17 -35.67 -15.21
C ARG A 253 1.73 -34.49 -16.02
N PHE A 254 1.26 -33.28 -15.74
CA PHE A 254 1.75 -32.09 -16.41
C PHE A 254 1.81 -30.92 -15.42
N HIS A 255 3.03 -30.59 -15.02
CA HIS A 255 3.34 -29.40 -14.23
C HIS A 255 4.19 -28.42 -15.03
N LEU A 256 3.79 -27.15 -14.97
CA LEU A 256 4.56 -26.01 -15.47
C LEU A 256 5.17 -25.24 -14.30
N PHE A 257 6.24 -24.50 -14.55
CA PHE A 257 6.78 -23.58 -13.55
C PHE A 257 5.91 -22.33 -13.43
N GLN A 258 5.66 -21.89 -12.21
CA GLN A 258 5.01 -20.60 -11.98
C GLN A 258 5.98 -19.44 -12.18
N PRO A 259 5.52 -18.34 -12.82
CA PRO A 259 6.34 -17.17 -13.06
C PRO A 259 6.67 -16.47 -11.75
N SER A 260 7.91 -15.99 -11.66
CA SER A 260 8.37 -15.19 -10.54
C SER A 260 7.61 -13.87 -10.44
N LEU A 261 7.53 -13.28 -9.24
CA LEU A 261 6.99 -11.93 -9.07
C LEU A 261 7.78 -10.90 -9.87
N ASP A 262 9.10 -11.08 -10.01
CA ASP A 262 9.94 -10.19 -10.82
C ASP A 262 9.55 -10.24 -12.30
N GLU A 263 9.26 -11.43 -12.84
CA GLU A 263 8.80 -11.59 -14.22
C GLU A 263 7.43 -10.93 -14.43
N LEU A 264 6.50 -11.13 -13.50
CA LEU A 264 5.18 -10.49 -13.51
C LEU A 264 5.26 -8.96 -13.42
N LEU A 265 6.27 -8.44 -12.71
CA LEU A 265 6.53 -7.01 -12.52
C LEU A 265 7.61 -6.45 -13.44
N SER A 266 7.99 -7.19 -14.49
CA SER A 266 9.07 -6.83 -15.42
C SER A 266 8.82 -5.51 -16.17
N PHE A 267 7.56 -5.01 -16.17
CA PHE A 267 7.22 -3.65 -16.61
C PHE A 267 8.01 -2.55 -15.88
N ARG A 268 8.55 -2.81 -14.68
CA ARG A 268 9.41 -1.86 -13.94
C ARG A 268 10.76 -1.59 -14.61
N HIS A 269 11.22 -2.50 -15.46
CA HIS A 269 12.53 -2.43 -16.12
C HIS A 269 12.42 -2.08 -17.61
N VAL A 270 11.23 -1.73 -18.09
CA VAL A 270 11.04 -1.24 -19.46
C VAL A 270 11.81 0.08 -19.58
N SER A 271 12.81 0.06 -20.45
CA SER A 271 13.59 1.24 -20.74
C SER A 271 12.64 2.31 -21.31
N LYS A 272 12.95 3.60 -21.14
CA LYS A 272 12.18 4.70 -21.76
C LYS A 272 12.28 4.71 -23.30
N GLU A 273 12.68 3.61 -23.92
CA GLU A 273 12.73 3.47 -25.37
C GLU A 273 11.30 3.28 -25.90
N LYS A 274 10.90 4.24 -26.73
CA LYS A 274 9.58 4.27 -27.36
C LYS A 274 9.51 3.11 -28.36
N GLY A 275 8.76 2.07 -28.02
CA GLY A 275 8.40 1.01 -28.99
C GLY A 275 8.45 -0.41 -28.45
N GLU A 276 8.89 -0.65 -27.22
CA GLU A 276 8.88 -2.01 -26.65
C GLU A 276 7.44 -2.56 -26.60
N GLN A 277 7.22 -3.70 -27.27
CA GLN A 277 5.97 -4.46 -27.20
C GLN A 277 5.72 -4.93 -25.77
N ALA A 278 4.45 -5.22 -25.43
CA ALA A 278 4.09 -5.76 -24.13
C ALA A 278 4.87 -7.06 -23.87
N LYS A 279 5.58 -7.13 -22.73
CA LYS A 279 6.34 -8.32 -22.35
C LYS A 279 5.38 -9.40 -21.86
N PHE A 280 5.29 -10.49 -22.61
CA PHE A 280 4.56 -11.69 -22.19
C PHE A 280 5.45 -12.54 -21.27
N THR A 281 4.82 -13.14 -20.26
CA THR A 281 5.43 -14.16 -19.41
C THR A 281 5.50 -15.49 -20.15
N GLU A 282 6.35 -16.39 -19.67
CA GLU A 282 6.46 -17.74 -20.22
C GLU A 282 5.09 -18.45 -20.27
N LEU A 283 4.31 -18.36 -19.17
CA LEU A 283 2.98 -18.96 -19.11
C LEU A 283 1.97 -18.34 -20.08
N GLU A 284 2.05 -17.04 -20.36
CA GLU A 284 1.18 -16.39 -21.34
C GLU A 284 1.47 -16.88 -22.77
N ILE A 285 2.75 -17.11 -23.10
CA ILE A 285 3.16 -17.67 -24.39
C ILE A 285 2.70 -19.14 -24.51
N ILE A 286 2.85 -19.93 -23.45
CA ILE A 286 2.33 -21.31 -23.42
C ILE A 286 0.81 -21.31 -23.57
N PHE A 287 0.10 -20.37 -22.92
CA PHE A 287 -1.34 -20.21 -23.08
C PHE A 287 -1.74 -19.86 -24.52
N ASP A 288 -0.97 -19.02 -25.21
CA ASP A 288 -1.19 -18.72 -26.62
C ASP A 288 -0.98 -19.97 -27.51
N LEU A 289 0.00 -20.82 -27.22
CA LEU A 289 0.18 -22.12 -27.89
C LEU A 289 -1.07 -23.02 -27.73
N PHE A 290 -1.59 -23.16 -26.51
CA PHE A 290 -2.83 -23.89 -26.25
C PHE A 290 -4.00 -23.31 -27.05
N THR A 291 -4.12 -21.98 -27.05
CA THR A 291 -5.18 -21.25 -27.77
C THR A 291 -5.09 -21.46 -29.28
N VAL A 292 -3.88 -21.43 -29.86
CA VAL A 292 -3.64 -21.69 -31.29
C VAL A 292 -4.07 -23.10 -31.66
N ILE A 293 -3.70 -24.11 -30.86
CA ILE A 293 -4.07 -25.51 -31.09
C ILE A 293 -5.58 -25.67 -30.97
N ALA A 294 -6.19 -25.16 -29.90
CA ALA A 294 -7.64 -25.18 -29.70
C ALA A 294 -8.40 -24.55 -30.87
N ARG A 295 -7.98 -23.37 -31.32
CA ARG A 295 -8.54 -22.68 -32.48
C ARG A 295 -8.49 -23.54 -33.74
N LYS A 296 -7.32 -24.13 -34.03
CA LYS A 296 -7.14 -24.95 -35.24
C LYS A 296 -7.95 -26.23 -35.20
N ILE A 297 -8.05 -26.86 -34.04
CA ILE A 297 -8.92 -28.01 -33.81
C ILE A 297 -10.38 -27.63 -34.09
N LEU A 298 -10.86 -26.49 -33.54
CA LEU A 298 -12.22 -26.03 -33.76
C LEU A 298 -12.52 -25.74 -35.24
N LEU A 299 -11.59 -25.11 -35.96
CA LEU A 299 -11.70 -24.90 -37.41
C LEU A 299 -11.74 -26.19 -38.22
N GLN A 300 -11.19 -27.29 -37.70
CA GLN A 300 -11.23 -28.60 -38.34
C GLN A 300 -12.54 -29.37 -38.05
N ILE A 301 -13.06 -29.28 -36.83
CA ILE A 301 -14.21 -30.08 -36.39
C ILE A 301 -15.56 -29.40 -36.64
N LEU A 302 -15.61 -28.06 -36.62
CA LEU A 302 -16.84 -27.31 -36.86
C LEU A 302 -17.10 -27.13 -38.36
N PRO A 303 -18.35 -27.27 -38.81
CA PRO A 303 -18.76 -26.86 -40.16
C PRO A 303 -18.42 -25.39 -40.44
N GLY A 304 -18.06 -25.07 -41.68
CA GLY A 304 -17.60 -23.72 -42.06
C GLY A 304 -18.56 -22.57 -41.71
N GLU A 305 -19.87 -22.81 -41.71
CA GLU A 305 -20.89 -21.83 -41.30
C GLU A 305 -20.85 -21.57 -39.78
N GLU A 306 -20.62 -22.63 -38.99
CA GLU A 306 -20.52 -22.61 -37.53
C GLU A 306 -19.14 -22.14 -37.03
N SER A 307 -18.12 -22.09 -37.89
CA SER A 307 -16.78 -21.60 -37.54
C SER A 307 -16.57 -20.11 -37.85
N SER A 308 -17.57 -19.42 -38.42
CA SER A 308 -17.46 -18.02 -38.89
C SER A 308 -17.17 -16.99 -37.80
N TRP A 309 -17.43 -17.33 -36.53
CA TRP A 309 -17.13 -16.48 -35.38
C TRP A 309 -15.67 -16.57 -34.92
N ILE A 310 -14.91 -17.58 -35.36
CA ILE A 310 -13.55 -17.84 -34.91
C ILE A 310 -12.60 -16.80 -35.51
N GLU A 311 -11.96 -16.02 -34.65
CA GLU A 311 -10.92 -15.09 -35.06
C GLU A 311 -9.64 -15.82 -35.47
N LEU A 312 -9.01 -15.40 -36.58
CA LEU A 312 -7.83 -16.07 -37.13
C LEU A 312 -6.56 -15.89 -36.27
N THR A 313 -6.52 -14.85 -35.43
CA THR A 313 -5.38 -14.49 -34.58
C THR A 313 -5.84 -14.02 -33.20
N GLY A 314 -4.92 -13.99 -32.24
CA GLY A 314 -5.19 -13.55 -30.87
C GLY A 314 -5.84 -14.62 -29.97
N ASN A 315 -6.12 -14.21 -28.73
CA ASN A 315 -6.61 -15.06 -27.65
C ASN A 315 -7.91 -14.55 -26.99
N ALA A 316 -8.55 -13.51 -27.55
CA ALA A 316 -9.77 -12.90 -27.00
C ALA A 316 -10.94 -13.89 -26.85
N GLN A 317 -10.98 -14.93 -27.70
CA GLN A 317 -12.04 -15.93 -27.74
C GLN A 317 -11.68 -17.24 -27.01
N ALA A 318 -10.60 -17.26 -26.23
CA ALA A 318 -10.07 -18.46 -25.58
C ALA A 318 -11.11 -19.21 -24.72
N GLU A 319 -11.95 -18.49 -23.96
CA GLU A 319 -13.07 -19.08 -23.21
C GLU A 319 -14.07 -19.79 -24.11
N ARG A 320 -14.47 -19.12 -25.18
CA ARG A 320 -15.43 -19.67 -26.14
C ARG A 320 -14.83 -20.91 -26.82
N TYR A 321 -13.54 -20.89 -27.14
CA TYR A 321 -12.85 -22.07 -27.65
C TYR A 321 -12.92 -23.24 -26.66
N LEU A 322 -12.61 -23.00 -25.39
CA LEU A 322 -12.68 -24.02 -24.34
C LEU A 322 -14.09 -24.58 -24.16
N GLU A 323 -15.11 -23.71 -24.14
CA GLU A 323 -16.51 -24.12 -24.02
C GLU A 323 -16.97 -25.01 -25.19
N GLU A 324 -16.62 -24.64 -26.42
CA GLU A 324 -17.00 -25.42 -27.60
C GLU A 324 -16.27 -26.78 -27.64
N LEU A 325 -14.99 -26.82 -27.27
CA LEU A 325 -14.26 -28.09 -27.13
C LEU A 325 -14.89 -29.00 -26.07
N LYS A 326 -15.35 -28.44 -24.94
CA LYS A 326 -16.06 -29.19 -23.89
C LYS A 326 -17.40 -29.75 -24.36
N LYS A 327 -18.11 -29.04 -25.24
CA LYS A 327 -19.41 -29.48 -25.79
C LYS A 327 -19.24 -30.56 -26.86
N HIS A 328 -18.12 -30.56 -27.57
CA HIS A 328 -17.94 -31.40 -28.75
C HIS A 328 -17.83 -32.91 -28.41
N PRO A 329 -18.66 -33.78 -29.01
CA PRO A 329 -18.70 -35.23 -28.70
C PRO A 329 -17.37 -35.97 -28.86
N ALA A 330 -16.51 -35.49 -29.75
CA ALA A 330 -15.21 -36.09 -30.03
C ALA A 330 -14.24 -36.02 -28.82
N PHE A 331 -14.42 -35.03 -27.94
CA PHE A 331 -13.59 -34.82 -26.74
C PHE A 331 -14.24 -35.41 -25.48
N THR A 332 -15.57 -35.48 -25.42
CA THR A 332 -16.32 -36.05 -24.29
C THR A 332 -16.40 -37.57 -24.34
N SER A 333 -16.40 -38.18 -25.54
CA SER A 333 -16.46 -39.64 -25.69
C SER A 333 -15.09 -40.34 -25.58
N GLY A 334 -13.98 -39.59 -25.67
CA GLY A 334 -12.61 -40.10 -25.59
C GLY A 334 -12.17 -41.04 -26.73
N LYS A 335 -13.05 -41.32 -27.71
CA LYS A 335 -12.80 -42.31 -28.78
C LYS A 335 -12.18 -41.72 -30.05
N SER A 336 -12.27 -40.40 -30.24
CA SER A 336 -11.89 -39.76 -31.51
C SER A 336 -10.66 -38.86 -31.41
N TRP A 337 -10.34 -38.35 -30.21
CA TRP A 337 -9.17 -37.50 -29.94
C TRP A 337 -8.50 -37.99 -28.66
N MET A 338 -7.47 -38.82 -28.78
CA MET A 338 -6.72 -39.32 -27.63
C MET A 338 -6.02 -38.17 -26.90
N GLY A 339 -6.18 -38.12 -25.58
CA GLY A 339 -5.66 -37.03 -24.75
C GLY A 339 -6.52 -35.76 -24.76
N GLY A 340 -7.63 -35.72 -25.50
CA GLY A 340 -8.49 -34.54 -25.60
C GLY A 340 -9.06 -34.08 -24.25
N GLY A 341 -9.41 -35.01 -23.36
CA GLY A 341 -9.89 -34.68 -22.02
C GLY A 341 -8.82 -34.04 -21.13
N ASP A 342 -7.58 -34.53 -21.21
CA ASP A 342 -6.46 -33.96 -20.45
C ASP A 342 -6.04 -32.60 -21.00
N PHE A 343 -6.10 -32.41 -22.33
CA PHE A 343 -5.92 -31.10 -22.95
C PHE A 343 -6.95 -30.08 -22.47
N ILE A 344 -8.25 -30.43 -22.44
CA ILE A 344 -9.31 -29.52 -21.98
C ILE A 344 -9.09 -29.12 -20.51
N LYS A 345 -8.77 -30.09 -19.64
CA LYS A 345 -8.46 -29.80 -18.23
C LYS A 345 -7.28 -28.86 -18.10
N SER A 346 -6.20 -29.14 -18.83
CA SER A 346 -4.99 -28.31 -18.84
C SER A 346 -5.27 -26.90 -19.31
N TYR A 347 -6.03 -26.77 -20.40
CA TYR A 347 -6.38 -25.48 -20.98
C TYR A 347 -7.26 -24.65 -20.04
N GLU A 348 -8.20 -25.29 -19.35
CA GLU A 348 -9.03 -24.64 -18.34
C GLU A 348 -8.21 -24.10 -17.17
N VAL A 349 -7.34 -24.93 -16.59
CA VAL A 349 -6.48 -24.51 -15.46
C VAL A 349 -5.54 -23.39 -15.89
N LEU A 350 -4.96 -23.49 -17.09
CA LEU A 350 -4.06 -22.47 -17.63
C LEU A 350 -4.78 -21.14 -17.86
N LEU A 351 -5.97 -21.16 -18.47
CA LEU A 351 -6.82 -19.98 -18.69
C LEU A 351 -7.17 -19.28 -17.37
N GLN A 352 -7.61 -20.05 -16.37
CA GLN A 352 -7.93 -19.50 -15.04
C GLN A 352 -6.69 -18.92 -14.35
N THR A 353 -5.54 -19.58 -14.51
CA THR A 353 -4.28 -19.14 -13.92
C THR A 353 -3.80 -17.84 -14.56
N VAL A 354 -3.77 -17.75 -15.89
CA VAL A 354 -3.37 -16.52 -16.61
C VAL A 354 -4.23 -15.34 -16.17
N ARG A 355 -5.55 -15.50 -16.06
CA ARG A 355 -6.45 -14.44 -15.54
C ARG A 355 -6.14 -14.02 -14.11
N THR A 356 -5.84 -14.99 -13.26
CA THR A 356 -5.46 -14.72 -11.86
C THR A 356 -4.14 -13.94 -11.82
N LEU A 357 -3.19 -14.26 -12.69
CA LEU A 357 -1.92 -13.55 -12.83
C LEU A 357 -2.10 -12.15 -13.41
N GLU A 358 -2.97 -11.96 -14.40
CA GLU A 358 -3.33 -10.63 -14.91
C GLU A 358 -3.92 -9.74 -13.82
N HIS A 359 -4.84 -10.28 -13.01
CA HIS A 359 -5.40 -9.57 -11.86
C HIS A 359 -4.29 -9.23 -10.84
N LEU A 360 -3.39 -10.17 -10.56
CA LEU A 360 -2.25 -9.94 -9.68
C LEU A 360 -1.30 -8.85 -10.22
N LYS A 361 -1.02 -8.83 -11.53
CA LYS A 361 -0.24 -7.78 -12.21
C LYS A 361 -0.91 -6.41 -12.04
N LYS A 362 -2.22 -6.32 -12.31
CA LYS A 362 -3.04 -5.11 -12.12
C LYS A 362 -2.97 -4.61 -10.68
N GLU A 363 -3.30 -5.47 -9.71
CA GLU A 363 -3.26 -5.14 -8.29
C GLU A 363 -1.87 -4.70 -7.82
N SER A 364 -0.83 -5.38 -8.29
CA SER A 364 0.55 -5.04 -7.93
C SER A 364 0.98 -3.69 -8.47
N LEU A 365 0.62 -3.36 -9.73
CA LEU A 365 0.86 -2.04 -10.30
C LEU A 365 0.14 -0.95 -9.50
N ILE A 366 -1.14 -1.17 -9.18
CA ILE A 366 -1.92 -0.21 -8.40
C ILE A 366 -1.29 0.00 -7.01
N ASN A 367 -0.92 -1.07 -6.31
CA ASN A 367 -0.33 -0.99 -4.98
C ASN A 367 1.02 -0.28 -5.00
N LEU A 368 1.86 -0.55 -6.00
CA LEU A 368 3.14 0.11 -6.22
C LEU A 368 2.96 1.61 -6.37
N ILE A 369 2.14 2.05 -7.33
CA ILE A 369 1.91 3.47 -7.61
C ILE A 369 1.27 4.16 -6.41
N THR A 370 0.37 3.46 -5.70
CA THR A 370 -0.22 3.96 -4.47
C THR A 370 0.85 4.22 -3.42
N VAL A 371 1.76 3.26 -3.17
CA VAL A 371 2.84 3.41 -2.18
C VAL A 371 3.80 4.54 -2.56
N GLU A 372 4.20 4.65 -3.81
CA GLU A 372 5.06 5.75 -4.30
C GLU A 372 4.43 7.12 -4.08
N ASN A 373 3.14 7.27 -4.42
CA ASN A 373 2.41 8.51 -4.18
C ASN A 373 2.24 8.80 -2.68
N LEU A 374 1.91 7.80 -1.87
CA LEU A 374 1.79 7.96 -0.41
C LEU A 374 3.13 8.39 0.21
N PHE A 375 4.25 7.86 -0.28
CA PHE A 375 5.59 8.29 0.15
C PHE A 375 5.83 9.76 -0.20
N ARG A 376 5.58 10.15 -1.46
CA ARG A 376 5.67 11.56 -1.91
C ARG A 376 4.80 12.49 -1.06
N PHE A 377 3.59 12.08 -0.70
CA PHE A 377 2.70 12.89 0.14
C PHE A 377 3.18 13.02 1.59
N LYS A 378 3.85 11.99 2.13
CA LYS A 378 4.42 12.03 3.48
C LYS A 378 5.60 12.99 3.58
N GLU A 379 6.39 13.11 2.52
CA GLU A 379 7.53 14.03 2.47
C GLU A 379 7.15 15.47 2.09
N SER A 380 5.99 15.66 1.46
CA SER A 380 5.54 16.99 1.06
C SER A 380 5.26 17.90 2.25
N LYS A 381 5.91 19.06 2.25
CA LYS A 381 5.67 20.17 3.18
C LYS A 381 4.44 21.01 2.81
N GLU A 382 3.93 20.87 1.60
CA GLU A 382 2.75 21.59 1.13
C GLU A 382 1.57 20.64 0.90
N PRO A 383 0.31 21.13 0.98
CA PRO A 383 -0.84 20.39 0.50
C PRO A 383 -0.67 20.07 -1.00
N VAL A 384 -0.58 18.79 -1.32
CA VAL A 384 -0.42 18.28 -2.68
C VAL A 384 -1.78 18.18 -3.33
N HIS A 385 -1.92 18.75 -4.53
CA HIS A 385 -3.06 18.48 -5.36
C HIS A 385 -2.76 17.20 -6.13
N PHE A 386 -3.59 16.18 -5.99
CA PHE A 386 -3.47 14.92 -6.70
C PHE A 386 -4.69 14.76 -7.60
N ASP A 387 -4.48 14.87 -8.91
CA ASP A 387 -5.49 14.75 -9.95
C ASP A 387 -4.89 14.08 -11.19
N LEU A 388 -5.74 13.77 -12.18
CA LEU A 388 -5.29 13.06 -13.39
C LEU A 388 -4.17 13.82 -14.15
N SER A 389 -4.10 15.16 -14.03
CA SER A 389 -3.13 15.98 -14.75
C SER A 389 -1.70 15.86 -14.19
N ASN A 390 -1.57 15.49 -12.92
CA ASN A 390 -0.28 15.31 -12.25
C ASN A 390 -0.03 13.86 -11.81
N PHE A 391 -0.88 12.94 -12.24
CA PHE A 391 -0.69 11.51 -12.06
C PHE A 391 0.37 11.01 -13.04
N GLU A 392 1.62 10.92 -12.61
CA GLU A 392 2.76 10.48 -13.41
C GLU A 392 2.95 8.97 -13.30
N VAL A 393 2.69 8.26 -14.39
CA VAL A 393 2.91 6.80 -14.52
C VAL A 393 3.41 6.52 -15.94
N ASP A 394 4.27 5.52 -16.08
CA ASP A 394 4.76 5.04 -17.36
C ASP A 394 3.64 4.39 -18.20
N ASP A 395 3.43 4.90 -19.42
CA ASP A 395 2.39 4.41 -20.33
C ASP A 395 2.63 2.95 -20.76
N ALA A 396 3.89 2.48 -20.78
CA ALA A 396 4.19 1.08 -21.09
C ALA A 396 3.67 0.14 -19.99
N ALA A 397 3.86 0.51 -18.72
CA ALA A 397 3.31 -0.22 -17.58
C ALA A 397 1.78 -0.26 -17.61
N ILE A 398 1.13 0.87 -17.94
CA ILE A 398 -0.34 0.95 -18.07
C ILE A 398 -0.86 0.02 -19.18
N LYS A 399 -0.20 0.04 -20.35
CA LYS A 399 -0.56 -0.83 -21.47
C LYS A 399 -0.36 -2.32 -21.14
N SER A 400 0.71 -2.66 -20.41
CA SER A 400 1.01 -4.06 -20.06
C SER A 400 -0.07 -4.73 -19.20
N VAL A 401 -0.81 -3.96 -18.41
CA VAL A 401 -1.92 -4.47 -17.59
C VAL A 401 -3.29 -4.29 -18.27
N GLY A 402 -3.34 -3.76 -19.49
CA GLY A 402 -4.58 -3.56 -20.24
C GLY A 402 -5.57 -2.58 -19.57
N MET A 403 -5.07 -1.59 -18.82
CA MET A 403 -5.91 -0.56 -18.18
C MET A 403 -5.76 0.78 -18.90
N SER A 404 -6.75 1.66 -18.79
CA SER A 404 -6.57 3.06 -19.13
C SER A 404 -5.93 3.86 -17.98
N ARG A 405 -5.21 4.95 -18.29
CA ARG A 405 -4.65 5.85 -17.27
C ARG A 405 -5.71 6.39 -16.31
N ALA A 406 -6.92 6.63 -16.81
CA ALA A 406 -8.04 7.11 -16.01
C ALA A 406 -8.59 6.05 -15.04
N GLU A 407 -8.69 4.79 -15.47
CA GLU A 407 -9.07 3.67 -14.60
C GLU A 407 -8.03 3.46 -13.50
N LEU A 408 -6.75 3.42 -13.87
CA LEU A 408 -5.66 3.27 -12.91
C LEU A 408 -5.64 4.41 -11.88
N PHE A 409 -5.80 5.65 -12.35
CA PHE A 409 -5.89 6.81 -11.46
C PHE A 409 -7.06 6.68 -10.48
N ARG A 410 -8.24 6.23 -10.93
CA ARG A 410 -9.42 6.06 -10.07
C ARG A 410 -9.17 5.03 -8.96
N GLU A 411 -8.57 3.90 -9.30
CA GLU A 411 -8.21 2.83 -8.36
C GLU A 411 -7.19 3.29 -7.31
N VAL A 412 -6.16 4.03 -7.74
CA VAL A 412 -5.16 4.63 -6.86
C VAL A 412 -5.81 5.70 -5.96
N LEU A 413 -6.67 6.54 -6.54
CA LEU A 413 -7.37 7.61 -5.82
C LEU A 413 -8.24 7.05 -4.69
N GLU A 414 -9.01 5.98 -4.94
CA GLU A 414 -9.85 5.34 -3.92
C GLU A 414 -9.01 4.70 -2.80
N ARG A 415 -7.91 4.00 -3.13
CA ARG A 415 -6.98 3.48 -2.11
C ARG A 415 -6.41 4.60 -1.24
N ILE A 416 -6.01 5.72 -1.85
CA ILE A 416 -5.55 6.90 -1.11
C ILE A 416 -6.68 7.51 -0.29
N ARG A 417 -7.92 7.52 -0.77
CA ARG A 417 -9.10 8.10 -0.11
C ARG A 417 -9.46 7.42 1.21
N VAL A 418 -9.17 6.13 1.37
CA VAL A 418 -9.43 5.38 2.61
C VAL A 418 -8.35 5.59 3.68
N ARG A 419 -7.15 6.06 3.31
CA ARG A 419 -5.99 6.23 4.23
C ARG A 419 -6.16 7.25 5.37
N GLU A 420 -6.17 6.81 6.63
CA GLU A 420 -6.41 7.74 7.75
C GLU A 420 -5.23 8.65 8.10
N ASP A 421 -4.02 8.38 7.60
CA ASP A 421 -2.79 9.13 7.88
C ASP A 421 -2.71 10.51 7.20
N PHE A 422 -3.70 10.89 6.40
CA PHE A 422 -3.73 12.14 5.64
C PHE A 422 -5.00 12.95 5.86
N LEU A 423 -4.87 14.28 5.84
CA LEU A 423 -5.97 15.22 5.65
C LEU A 423 -6.30 15.32 4.17
N LYS A 424 -7.58 15.27 3.81
CA LYS A 424 -8.03 15.18 2.42
C LYS A 424 -9.19 16.14 2.15
N LYS A 425 -9.19 16.74 0.96
CA LYS A 425 -10.33 17.50 0.46
C LYS A 425 -10.63 17.09 -0.96
N GLU A 426 -11.86 16.61 -1.19
CA GLU A 426 -12.34 16.26 -2.53
C GLU A 426 -12.41 17.49 -3.43
N ARG A 427 -11.84 17.36 -4.63
CA ARG A 427 -12.08 18.29 -5.73
C ARG A 427 -13.14 17.67 -6.62
N LYS A 428 -14.25 18.37 -6.82
CA LYS A 428 -15.37 17.90 -7.63
C LYS A 428 -15.43 18.66 -8.95
N SER A 429 -15.79 17.97 -10.03
CA SER A 429 -16.12 18.58 -11.32
C SER A 429 -17.44 19.36 -11.24
N GLY A 430 -17.78 20.08 -12.31
CA GLY A 430 -19.10 20.71 -12.46
C GLY A 430 -20.28 19.72 -12.42
N SER A 431 -20.04 18.43 -12.71
CA SER A 431 -21.03 17.35 -12.61
C SER A 431 -21.11 16.72 -11.20
N GLY A 432 -20.21 17.10 -10.29
CA GLY A 432 -20.16 16.59 -8.91
C GLY A 432 -19.28 15.36 -8.71
N GLU A 433 -18.68 14.82 -9.77
CA GLU A 433 -17.73 13.71 -9.70
C GLU A 433 -16.39 14.15 -9.11
N THR A 434 -15.80 13.30 -8.27
CA THR A 434 -14.48 13.58 -7.68
C THR A 434 -13.40 13.46 -8.76
N ILE A 435 -12.77 14.58 -9.09
CA ILE A 435 -11.69 14.66 -10.09
C ILE A 435 -10.29 14.57 -9.48
N GLY A 436 -10.20 14.61 -8.14
CA GLY A 436 -8.94 14.51 -7.42
C GLY A 436 -9.07 14.87 -5.95
N LEU A 437 -7.94 14.86 -5.24
CA LEU A 437 -7.84 15.17 -3.83
C LEU A 437 -6.79 16.26 -3.59
N THR A 438 -7.05 17.16 -2.64
CA THR A 438 -5.97 17.91 -1.98
C THR A 438 -5.58 17.17 -0.72
N ILE A 439 -4.31 16.78 -0.60
CA ILE A 439 -3.79 15.86 0.41
C ILE A 439 -2.69 16.54 1.22
N LEU A 440 -2.72 16.40 2.54
CA LEU A 440 -1.62 16.78 3.44
C LEU A 440 -1.43 15.68 4.49
N ALA A 441 -0.22 15.16 4.65
CA ALA A 441 0.06 14.18 5.71
C ALA A 441 -0.16 14.79 7.10
N LYS A 442 -0.80 14.03 8.00
CA LYS A 442 -1.07 14.51 9.37
C LYS A 442 0.22 14.88 10.11
N ALA A 443 1.29 14.12 9.90
CA ALA A 443 2.61 14.40 10.47
C ALA A 443 3.24 15.72 9.97
N MET A 444 2.78 16.25 8.83
CA MET A 444 3.33 17.46 8.21
C MET A 444 2.51 18.72 8.51
N ILE A 445 1.42 18.63 9.29
CA ILE A 445 0.51 19.76 9.55
C ILE A 445 1.24 20.98 10.12
N LEU A 446 2.01 20.78 11.20
CA LEU A 446 2.71 21.85 11.90
C LEU A 446 3.75 22.51 10.99
N ARG A 447 4.60 21.68 10.39
CA ARG A 447 5.65 22.10 9.48
C ARG A 447 5.11 22.86 8.28
N ALA A 448 4.04 22.36 7.66
CA ALA A 448 3.38 22.99 6.53
C ALA A 448 2.84 24.38 6.91
N PHE A 449 2.20 24.51 8.08
CA PHE A 449 1.65 25.79 8.52
C PHE A 449 2.74 26.82 8.85
N ILE A 450 3.81 26.38 9.51
CA ILE A 450 4.93 27.25 9.90
C ILE A 450 5.72 27.72 8.66
N GLU A 451 6.14 26.77 7.82
CA GLU A 451 7.07 27.04 6.69
C GLU A 451 6.35 27.63 5.46
N VAL A 452 5.07 27.32 5.22
CA VAL A 452 4.36 27.67 3.97
C VAL A 452 3.36 28.81 4.21
N ARG A 453 3.89 30.01 4.48
CA ARG A 453 3.09 31.22 4.79
C ARG A 453 1.92 31.47 3.81
N PRO A 454 2.08 31.38 2.47
CA PRO A 454 0.99 31.68 1.53
C PRO A 454 -0.21 30.72 1.61
N ARG A 455 -0.02 29.51 2.16
CA ARG A 455 -1.07 28.47 2.21
C ARG A 455 -1.70 28.29 3.59
N ARG A 456 -1.33 29.08 4.61
CA ARG A 456 -1.83 28.95 6.00
C ARG A 456 -3.36 28.88 6.10
N THR A 457 -4.08 29.76 5.41
CA THR A 457 -5.57 29.75 5.37
C THR A 457 -6.12 28.46 4.75
N SER A 458 -5.49 27.96 3.67
CA SER A 458 -5.91 26.72 3.01
C SER A 458 -5.68 25.50 3.92
N ILE A 459 -4.52 25.45 4.58
CA ILE A 459 -4.16 24.39 5.54
C ILE A 459 -5.13 24.40 6.73
N HIS A 460 -5.38 25.57 7.33
CA HIS A 460 -6.35 25.71 8.42
C HIS A 460 -7.73 25.16 8.04
N ASN A 461 -8.23 25.53 6.85
CA ASN A 461 -9.52 25.05 6.36
C ASN A 461 -9.52 23.54 6.05
N LEU A 462 -8.43 23.01 5.51
CA LEU A 462 -8.27 21.58 5.25
C LEU A 462 -8.36 20.78 6.56
N ILE A 463 -7.69 21.24 7.62
CA ILE A 463 -7.75 20.65 8.97
C ILE A 463 -9.20 20.63 9.47
N ARG A 464 -9.92 21.77 9.39
CA ARG A 464 -11.33 21.86 9.81
C ARG A 464 -12.26 20.91 9.08
N GLN A 465 -12.05 20.74 7.78
CA GLN A 465 -12.84 19.83 6.95
C GLN A 465 -12.60 18.35 7.28
N ASN A 466 -11.50 18.02 7.98
CA ASN A 466 -11.09 16.66 8.32
C ASN A 466 -11.30 16.33 9.81
N GLY A 467 -12.31 16.94 10.44
CA GLY A 467 -12.75 16.56 11.79
C GLY A 467 -12.10 17.30 12.97
N TYR A 468 -11.26 18.31 12.68
CA TYR A 468 -10.63 19.15 13.71
C TYR A 468 -11.30 20.54 13.73
N PRO A 469 -12.40 20.74 14.47
CA PRO A 469 -13.27 21.92 14.33
C PRO A 469 -12.55 23.24 14.59
N ARG A 470 -11.54 23.25 15.48
CA ARG A 470 -10.70 24.44 15.76
C ARG A 470 -9.53 24.60 14.79
N GLY A 471 -9.38 23.78 13.75
CA GLY A 471 -8.33 23.98 12.74
C GLY A 471 -6.93 23.84 13.33
N ILE A 472 -6.01 24.74 12.92
CA ILE A 472 -4.62 24.73 13.40
C ILE A 472 -4.50 24.90 14.93
N TYR A 473 -5.50 25.53 15.58
CA TYR A 473 -5.49 25.74 17.03
C TYR A 473 -5.66 24.44 17.83
N GLU A 474 -6.19 23.36 17.23
CA GLU A 474 -6.24 22.03 17.90
C GLU A 474 -4.83 21.48 18.19
N PHE A 475 -3.82 21.97 17.47
CA PHE A 475 -2.44 21.51 17.61
C PHE A 475 -1.62 22.36 18.57
N LEU A 476 -2.19 23.45 19.11
CA LEU A 476 -1.59 24.18 20.21
C LEU A 476 -1.79 23.38 21.51
N LYS A 477 -0.69 23.00 22.16
CA LYS A 477 -0.70 22.33 23.46
C LYS A 477 0.03 23.19 24.49
N GLU A 478 -0.34 23.04 25.76
CA GLU A 478 0.51 23.53 26.85
C GLU A 478 1.74 22.62 26.93
N VAL A 479 2.91 23.20 26.70
CA VAL A 479 4.19 22.49 26.71
C VAL A 479 5.08 23.19 27.74
N SER A 480 5.77 22.42 28.57
CA SER A 480 6.69 22.97 29.58
C SER A 480 8.07 22.34 29.45
N ASP A 481 9.13 23.16 29.48
CA ASP A 481 10.53 22.71 29.35
C ASP A 481 10.92 21.62 30.37
N VAL A 482 10.20 21.56 31.51
CA VAL A 482 10.45 20.62 32.60
C VAL A 482 9.88 19.23 32.32
N LYS A 483 8.81 19.11 31.51
CA LYS A 483 8.11 17.83 31.23
C LYS A 483 8.28 17.35 29.80
N ASP A 484 8.36 18.28 28.85
CA ASP A 484 8.43 18.01 27.43
C ASP A 484 9.75 18.58 26.91
N GLY A 485 10.55 17.77 26.22
CA GLY A 485 11.89 18.17 25.80
C GLY A 485 11.92 19.46 24.95
N GLN A 486 13.06 20.16 24.95
CA GLN A 486 13.26 21.48 24.30
C GLN A 486 12.69 21.59 22.89
N THR A 487 12.80 20.52 22.09
CA THR A 487 12.30 20.49 20.71
C THR A 487 10.79 20.71 20.62
N ALA A 488 10.01 20.17 21.57
CA ALA A 488 8.56 20.33 21.59
C ALA A 488 8.16 21.75 21.98
N VAL A 489 8.90 22.38 22.90
CA VAL A 489 8.68 23.78 23.30
C VAL A 489 9.01 24.73 22.15
N ASP A 490 10.15 24.53 21.49
CA ASP A 490 10.56 25.34 20.34
C ASP A 490 9.55 25.24 19.19
N GLU A 491 9.02 24.04 18.91
CA GLU A 491 7.99 23.84 17.88
C GLU A 491 6.68 24.56 18.24
N GLN A 492 6.27 24.52 19.51
CA GLN A 492 5.07 25.20 19.99
C GLN A 492 5.21 26.73 19.93
N ILE A 493 6.38 27.28 20.26
CA ILE A 493 6.67 28.71 20.11
C ILE A 493 6.60 29.12 18.63
N ARG A 494 7.20 28.33 17.73
CA ARG A 494 7.17 28.59 16.28
C ARG A 494 5.75 28.54 15.73
N LEU A 495 4.94 27.58 16.19
CA LEU A 495 3.53 27.49 15.81
C LEU A 495 2.73 28.70 16.28
N SER A 496 2.87 29.09 17.55
CA SER A 496 2.18 30.26 18.11
C SER A 496 2.53 31.54 17.36
N LYS A 497 3.82 31.72 17.03
CA LYS A 497 4.27 32.86 16.22
C LYS A 497 3.68 32.84 14.81
N ALA A 498 3.69 31.68 14.15
CA ALA A 498 3.14 31.54 12.80
C ALA A 498 1.62 31.81 12.76
N ILE A 499 0.89 31.47 13.82
CA ILE A 499 -0.53 31.76 13.96
C ILE A 499 -0.77 33.27 14.10
N ALA A 500 -0.04 33.95 15.01
CA ALA A 500 -0.18 35.39 15.21
C ALA A 500 0.13 36.20 13.93
N GLU A 501 1.20 35.82 13.22
CA GLU A 501 1.54 36.42 11.91
C GLU A 501 0.42 36.20 10.87
N TRP A 502 -0.17 35.02 10.85
CA TRP A 502 -1.25 34.68 9.92
C TRP A 502 -2.53 35.45 10.21
N GLU A 503 -2.88 35.63 11.49
CA GLU A 503 -4.02 36.45 11.90
C GLU A 503 -3.85 37.91 11.49
N GLU A 504 -2.65 38.46 11.67
CA GLU A 504 -2.32 39.82 11.24
C GLU A 504 -2.44 39.97 9.71
N ASP A 505 -1.91 39.01 8.94
CA ASP A 505 -2.02 38.98 7.48
C ASP A 505 -3.49 38.87 7.02
N ALA A 506 -4.27 38.00 7.66
CA ALA A 506 -5.68 37.79 7.35
C ALA A 506 -6.52 39.05 7.64
N GLU A 507 -6.24 39.76 8.73
CA GLU A 507 -6.93 41.01 9.06
C GLU A 507 -6.54 42.14 8.09
N LYS A 508 -5.26 42.24 7.72
CA LYS A 508 -4.80 43.18 6.67
C LYS A 508 -5.50 42.92 5.34
N GLU A 509 -5.64 41.65 4.95
CA GLU A 509 -6.30 41.26 3.71
C GLU A 509 -7.82 41.50 3.78
N ARG A 510 -8.46 41.25 4.92
CA ARG A 510 -9.86 41.63 5.18
C ARG A 510 -10.06 43.13 4.98
N ILE A 511 -9.25 43.97 5.63
CA ILE A 511 -9.31 45.44 5.50
C ILE A 511 -9.08 45.89 4.04
N ARG A 512 -8.14 45.26 3.32
CA ARG A 512 -7.93 45.56 1.89
C ARG A 512 -9.15 45.17 1.05
N SER A 513 -9.74 44.00 1.29
CA SER A 513 -10.91 43.53 0.56
C SER A 513 -12.15 44.42 0.82
N GLU A 514 -12.36 44.85 2.06
CA GLU A 514 -13.43 45.78 2.44
C GLU A 514 -13.24 47.15 1.78
N ARG A 515 -12.00 47.63 1.69
CA ARG A 515 -11.67 48.87 0.95
C ARG A 515 -11.89 48.69 -0.55
N ALA A 516 -11.54 47.54 -1.13
CA ALA A 516 -11.70 47.24 -2.55
C ALA A 516 -13.15 46.99 -2.98
N SER A 517 -14.01 46.50 -2.07
CA SER A 517 -15.44 46.29 -2.32
C SER A 517 -16.27 47.58 -2.34
N LYS A 518 -15.72 48.70 -1.84
CA LYS A 518 -16.37 50.02 -1.94
C LYS A 518 -16.27 50.56 -3.37
N SER A 519 -17.41 50.92 -3.96
CA SER A 519 -17.47 51.47 -5.31
C SER A 519 -16.66 52.78 -5.42
N ILE A 520 -16.10 53.08 -6.59
CA ILE A 520 -15.38 54.35 -6.86
C ILE A 520 -16.26 55.55 -6.48
N LEU A 521 -17.58 55.45 -6.68
CA LEU A 521 -18.54 56.48 -6.33
C LEU A 521 -18.67 56.68 -4.80
N GLU A 522 -18.63 55.60 -4.02
CA GLU A 522 -18.64 55.65 -2.55
C GLU A 522 -17.35 56.27 -2.01
N ARG A 523 -16.20 55.98 -2.63
CA ARG A 523 -14.93 56.62 -2.25
C ARG A 523 -14.91 58.12 -2.54
N ILE A 524 -15.51 58.55 -3.65
CA ILE A 524 -15.61 59.98 -4.00
C ILE A 524 -16.58 60.70 -3.05
N ILE A 525 -17.71 60.06 -2.70
CA ILE A 525 -18.68 60.62 -1.76
C ILE A 525 -18.09 60.71 -0.35
N GLU A 526 -17.38 59.68 0.13
CA GLU A 526 -16.67 59.74 1.42
C GLU A 526 -15.56 60.82 1.41
N PHE A 527 -14.85 61.00 0.30
CA PHE A 527 -13.83 62.05 0.15
C PHE A 527 -14.44 63.45 0.22
N ILE A 528 -15.52 63.70 -0.54
CA ILE A 528 -16.23 64.99 -0.52
C ILE A 528 -16.82 65.26 0.87
N LEU A 529 -17.43 64.26 1.50
CA LEU A 529 -18.02 64.42 2.84
C LEU A 529 -16.95 64.60 3.94
N SER A 530 -15.75 64.03 3.76
CA SER A 530 -14.61 64.28 4.64
C SER A 530 -14.07 65.71 4.53
N LEU A 531 -14.13 66.32 3.35
CA LEU A 531 -13.76 67.73 3.12
C LEU A 531 -14.73 68.71 3.79
N PHE A 532 -15.96 68.29 4.09
CA PHE A 532 -16.96 69.07 4.83
C PHE A 532 -17.09 68.65 6.32
N GLY A 533 -16.14 67.87 6.84
CA GLY A 533 -16.09 67.51 8.26
C GLY A 533 -17.14 66.49 8.72
N ILE A 534 -17.84 65.83 7.81
CA ILE A 534 -18.87 64.83 8.14
C ILE A 534 -18.22 63.43 8.14
N LYS A 535 -17.88 62.93 9.32
CA LYS A 535 -17.51 61.51 9.51
C LYS A 535 -18.77 60.65 9.42
N ILE A 536 -18.94 59.93 8.31
CA ILE A 536 -20.01 58.92 8.18
C ILE A 536 -19.58 57.66 8.93
N SER A 537 -20.28 57.36 10.04
CA SER A 537 -20.20 56.05 10.69
C SER A 537 -20.77 54.97 9.75
N PRO A 538 -20.22 53.74 9.71
CA PRO A 538 -20.71 52.70 8.81
C PRO A 538 -22.18 52.41 9.13
N ARG A 539 -23.05 52.62 8.14
CA ARG A 539 -24.49 52.35 8.27
C ARG A 539 -24.70 50.85 8.40
N GLU A 540 -25.21 50.41 9.54
CA GLU A 540 -25.86 49.10 9.66
C GLU A 540 -26.98 49.01 8.62
N THR A 541 -26.89 48.04 7.72
CA THR A 541 -27.93 47.71 6.77
C THR A 541 -29.10 47.05 7.49
N THR A 542 -29.91 47.85 8.17
CA THR A 542 -31.27 47.45 8.54
C THR A 542 -32.08 47.29 7.27
N ASN A 543 -32.32 46.03 6.89
CA ASN A 543 -33.34 45.64 5.92
C ASN A 543 -34.71 46.19 6.38
N LYS A 544 -35.13 47.31 5.79
CA LYS A 544 -36.53 47.71 5.71
C LYS A 544 -36.87 47.88 4.24
N GLY A 545 -37.44 46.82 3.66
CA GLY A 545 -38.05 46.88 2.33
C GLY A 545 -39.29 47.78 2.33
N PRO A 546 -39.62 48.43 1.21
CA PRO A 546 -40.79 49.30 1.11
C PRO A 546 -42.06 48.46 0.85
N ILE A 547 -43.10 48.72 1.63
CA ILE A 547 -44.46 48.23 1.41
C ILE A 547 -45.18 49.25 0.51
N LYS A 548 -45.59 48.83 -0.69
CA LYS A 548 -46.66 49.46 -1.47
C LYS A 548 -47.92 48.59 -1.36
N ARG A 549 -49.03 49.21 -0.94
CA ARG A 549 -50.42 48.74 -1.08
C ARG A 549 -50.76 48.57 -2.57
N ASP A 550 -51.69 47.73 -3.04
CA ASP A 550 -53.11 47.62 -2.66
C ASP A 550 -53.81 46.38 -3.29
N SER A 551 -54.94 46.01 -2.67
CA SER A 551 -56.15 45.34 -3.20
C SER A 551 -56.12 43.83 -3.57
N LYS A 552 -56.78 42.90 -2.85
CA LYS A 552 -58.24 42.60 -2.62
C LYS A 552 -58.77 41.47 -3.53
N ASN A 553 -59.02 40.27 -2.97
CA ASN A 553 -60.37 39.70 -2.72
C ASN A 553 -60.39 38.16 -2.53
N THR A 554 -61.24 37.75 -1.57
CA THR A 554 -62.04 36.50 -1.42
C THR A 554 -61.32 35.15 -1.21
N GLU A 555 -61.38 34.57 0.01
CA GLU A 555 -62.30 33.50 0.48
C GLU A 555 -61.96 32.14 -0.17
N THR A 556 -61.74 30.99 0.48
CA THR A 556 -62.01 30.44 1.83
C THR A 556 -61.24 29.10 1.98
N THR A 557 -61.09 28.63 3.22
CA THR A 557 -60.90 27.23 3.70
C THR A 557 -59.58 26.46 3.46
N ASP A 558 -58.84 26.35 4.57
CA ASP A 558 -58.44 25.12 5.28
C ASP A 558 -57.44 24.07 4.74
N HIS A 559 -56.45 23.86 5.63
CA HIS A 559 -55.72 22.63 5.97
C HIS A 559 -54.59 22.10 5.06
N THR A 560 -53.35 22.38 5.54
CA THR A 560 -52.24 21.43 5.77
C THR A 560 -51.84 20.46 4.66
N SER A 561 -50.69 20.69 4.01
CA SER A 561 -49.39 20.07 4.37
C SER A 561 -48.37 20.21 3.22
N SER A 562 -47.30 20.96 3.53
CA SER A 562 -45.93 20.91 2.99
C SER A 562 -45.62 20.14 1.69
N GLU A 563 -45.40 20.89 0.61
CA GLU A 563 -44.26 20.70 -0.29
C GLU A 563 -43.78 22.09 -0.74
N SER A 564 -42.51 22.43 -0.49
CA SER A 564 -41.90 23.63 -1.07
C SER A 564 -40.50 23.35 -1.60
N SER A 565 -40.50 22.96 -2.87
CA SER A 565 -39.63 23.47 -3.94
C SER A 565 -38.56 24.49 -3.54
N LYS A 566 -37.31 24.12 -3.83
CA LYS A 566 -36.11 24.96 -3.82
C LYS A 566 -36.25 26.23 -4.67
N PRO A 567 -35.77 27.40 -4.22
CA PRO A 567 -35.38 28.48 -5.11
C PRO A 567 -33.87 28.46 -5.43
N LYS A 568 -33.58 28.86 -6.66
CA LYS A 568 -32.27 28.89 -7.34
C LYS A 568 -31.20 29.67 -6.55
N LYS A 569 -30.03 29.04 -6.37
CA LYS A 569 -28.81 29.67 -5.83
C LYS A 569 -28.26 30.72 -6.80
N LYS A 570 -28.12 31.97 -6.32
CA LYS A 570 -27.18 32.95 -6.88
C LYS A 570 -25.75 32.46 -6.61
N LYS A 571 -24.88 32.48 -7.63
CA LYS A 571 -23.43 32.31 -7.49
C LYS A 571 -22.87 33.44 -6.62
N SER A 572 -22.60 33.19 -5.35
CA SER A 572 -21.73 34.04 -4.55
C SER A 572 -20.28 33.68 -4.88
N LEU A 573 -19.50 34.64 -5.37
CA LEU A 573 -18.04 34.57 -5.39
C LEU A 573 -17.55 34.14 -3.99
N GLY A 574 -16.79 33.06 -3.95
CA GLY A 574 -16.30 32.47 -2.71
C GLY A 574 -15.34 33.40 -1.99
N VAL A 575 -15.79 33.96 -0.87
CA VAL A 575 -14.92 34.45 0.18
C VAL A 575 -15.05 33.46 1.33
N ILE A 576 -14.06 32.58 1.46
CA ILE A 576 -13.93 31.71 2.64
C ILE A 576 -13.41 32.62 3.76
N VAL A 577 -14.33 33.24 4.50
CA VAL A 577 -13.99 33.97 5.71
C VAL A 577 -13.65 32.92 6.78
N GLY A 578 -12.36 32.83 7.11
CA GLY A 578 -11.92 32.13 8.31
C GLY A 578 -12.53 32.77 9.55
N PRO A 579 -12.87 32.00 10.59
CA PRO A 579 -13.59 32.52 11.75
C PRO A 579 -12.73 33.48 12.57
N LYS A 580 -13.36 34.55 13.05
CA LYS A 580 -12.83 35.45 14.08
C LYS A 580 -12.94 34.79 15.46
N GLU A 581 -11.94 35.07 16.29
CA GLU A 581 -11.83 34.65 17.68
C GLU A 581 -12.97 35.22 18.56
N LYS A 582 -13.16 34.63 19.75
CA LYS A 582 -14.34 34.72 20.61
C LYS A 582 -14.52 36.09 21.28
N GLU A 583 -15.67 36.72 21.04
CA GLU A 583 -16.25 37.78 21.86
C GLU A 583 -16.93 37.16 23.10
N MET A 584 -16.64 37.66 24.31
CA MET A 584 -17.32 37.20 25.53
C MET A 584 -18.44 38.17 25.93
N ILE A 585 -19.57 37.62 26.38
CA ILE A 585 -20.69 38.40 26.92
C ILE A 585 -20.51 38.52 28.43
N ILE A 586 -20.37 39.75 28.94
CA ILE A 586 -20.29 40.01 30.39
C ILE A 586 -21.62 39.58 31.04
N PRO A 587 -21.60 38.67 32.04
CA PRO A 587 -22.81 38.29 32.78
C PRO A 587 -23.43 39.49 33.51
N ALA A 588 -24.77 39.53 33.60
CA ALA A 588 -25.49 40.65 34.23
C ALA A 588 -25.07 40.94 35.68
N ARG A 589 -24.65 39.91 36.43
CA ARG A 589 -24.11 40.05 37.79
C ARG A 589 -22.79 40.82 37.82
N VAL A 590 -21.89 40.53 36.88
CA VAL A 590 -20.60 41.24 36.73
C VAL A 590 -20.84 42.66 36.20
N GLN A 591 -21.77 42.83 35.26
CA GLN A 591 -22.16 44.16 34.77
C GLN A 591 -22.66 45.07 35.89
N LYS A 592 -23.53 44.57 36.78
CA LYS A 592 -24.01 45.35 37.94
C LYS A 592 -22.86 45.77 38.87
N ALA A 593 -21.87 44.91 39.08
CA ALA A 593 -20.70 45.22 39.89
C ALA A 593 -19.80 46.26 39.21
N ILE A 594 -19.59 46.15 37.89
CA ILE A 594 -18.87 47.16 37.10
C ILE A 594 -19.59 48.50 37.22
N ASP A 595 -20.90 48.57 36.97
CA ASP A 595 -21.67 49.81 37.03
C ASP A 595 -21.66 50.44 38.44
N TYR A 596 -21.60 49.61 39.49
CA TYR A 596 -21.48 50.08 40.87
C TYR A 596 -20.12 50.72 41.13
N VAL A 597 -19.02 50.05 40.76
CA VAL A 597 -17.64 50.55 40.95
C VAL A 597 -17.40 51.81 40.12
N ASP A 598 -17.89 51.80 38.88
CA ASP A 598 -17.84 52.92 37.94
C ASP A 598 -18.50 54.19 38.51
N ARG A 599 -19.71 54.06 39.08
CA ARG A 599 -20.41 55.19 39.73
C ARG A 599 -19.73 55.64 41.03
N LYS A 600 -19.20 54.69 41.81
CA LYS A 600 -18.56 54.97 43.10
C LYS A 600 -17.25 55.75 42.94
N ASN A 601 -16.52 55.49 41.86
CA ASN A 601 -15.16 56.00 41.66
C ASN A 601 -15.07 56.96 40.47
N ASN A 602 -16.14 57.71 40.19
CA ASN A 602 -16.20 58.74 39.15
C ASN A 602 -15.65 58.25 37.80
N GLY A 603 -16.10 57.09 37.30
CA GLY A 603 -15.68 56.55 35.99
C GLY A 603 -14.44 55.64 36.00
N LEU A 604 -13.76 55.51 37.15
CA LEU A 604 -12.62 54.59 37.32
C LEU A 604 -13.08 53.20 37.77
N ILE A 605 -12.76 52.18 37.00
CA ILE A 605 -13.23 50.81 37.23
C ILE A 605 -12.07 49.97 37.76
N TRP A 606 -11.92 49.91 39.09
CA TRP A 606 -10.88 49.12 39.77
C TRP A 606 -11.27 47.63 39.81
N LEU A 607 -10.41 46.78 39.23
CA LEU A 607 -10.72 45.36 39.02
C LEU A 607 -10.98 44.59 40.32
N ASP A 608 -10.18 44.84 41.35
CA ASP A 608 -10.32 44.22 42.66
C ASP A 608 -11.57 44.69 43.41
N GLU A 609 -12.01 45.94 43.22
CA GLU A 609 -13.31 46.39 43.76
C GLU A 609 -14.48 45.68 43.07
N ILE A 610 -14.35 45.36 41.78
CA ILE A 610 -15.37 44.55 41.06
C ILE A 610 -15.40 43.14 41.62
N VAL A 611 -14.25 42.49 41.81
CA VAL A 611 -14.18 41.13 42.38
C VAL A 611 -14.82 41.09 43.77
N VAL A 612 -14.53 42.10 44.60
CA VAL A 612 -15.16 42.26 45.92
C VAL A 612 -16.68 42.47 45.79
N ALA A 613 -17.12 43.36 44.89
CA ALA A 613 -18.54 43.67 44.69
C ALA A 613 -19.35 42.51 44.08
N VAL A 614 -18.73 41.64 43.27
CA VAL A 614 -19.37 40.42 42.75
C VAL A 614 -19.56 39.38 43.87
N SER A 615 -18.64 39.34 44.85
CA SER A 615 -18.67 38.47 46.04
C SER A 615 -19.00 37.01 45.66
N SER A 616 -18.29 36.47 44.66
CA SER A 616 -18.45 35.09 44.20
C SER A 616 -17.10 34.45 43.93
N PRO A 617 -16.82 33.24 44.46
CA PRO A 617 -15.58 32.52 44.18
C PRO A 617 -15.45 32.12 42.70
N GLU A 618 -16.54 32.16 41.93
CA GLU A 618 -16.54 31.84 40.49
C GLU A 618 -15.96 32.95 39.60
N PHE A 619 -15.84 34.17 40.11
CA PHE A 619 -15.39 35.37 39.38
C PHE A 619 -14.13 35.94 40.01
N GLY A 620 -13.01 35.21 39.86
CA GLY A 620 -11.68 35.67 40.25
C GLY A 620 -11.16 36.82 39.38
N LYS A 621 -10.06 37.44 39.82
CA LYS A 621 -9.45 38.63 39.20
C LYS A 621 -9.19 38.45 37.69
N ASP A 622 -8.57 37.34 37.31
CA ASP A 622 -8.21 37.06 35.90
C ASP A 622 -9.45 36.87 35.02
N LYS A 623 -10.42 36.09 35.50
CA LYS A 623 -11.68 35.84 34.78
C LYS A 623 -12.52 37.11 34.60
N VAL A 624 -12.51 38.02 35.58
CA VAL A 624 -13.20 39.32 35.46
C VAL A 624 -12.44 40.24 34.51
N ALA A 625 -11.10 40.23 34.52
CA ALA A 625 -10.29 40.99 33.57
C ALA A 625 -10.57 40.56 32.13
N ASP A 626 -10.58 39.24 31.87
CA ASP A 626 -10.87 38.68 30.54
C ASP A 626 -12.28 39.06 30.06
N LEU A 627 -13.29 38.98 30.94
CA LEU A 627 -14.66 39.37 30.61
C LEU A 627 -14.78 40.85 30.21
N ILE A 628 -14.04 41.74 30.88
CA ILE A 628 -14.06 43.18 30.60
C ILE A 628 -13.25 43.51 29.34
N TYR A 629 -12.08 42.88 29.18
CA TYR A 629 -11.17 43.10 28.05
C TYR A 629 -11.75 42.58 26.73
N TYR A 630 -12.38 41.40 26.75
CA TYR A 630 -13.01 40.76 25.59
C TYR A 630 -14.53 41.03 25.49
N ASP A 631 -15.02 42.10 26.13
CA ASP A 631 -16.42 42.53 26.02
C ASP A 631 -16.82 42.71 24.55
N GLN A 632 -17.87 42.01 24.14
CA GLN A 632 -18.39 42.05 22.77
C GLN A 632 -18.65 43.49 22.26
N LYS A 633 -19.02 44.42 23.15
CA LYS A 633 -19.32 45.82 22.80
C LYS A 633 -18.11 46.75 22.89
N ARG A 634 -16.93 46.24 23.28
CA ARG A 634 -15.67 47.00 23.47
C ARG A 634 -15.88 48.30 24.28
N ARG A 635 -16.73 48.25 25.31
CA ARG A 635 -17.14 49.42 26.10
C ARG A 635 -16.05 49.91 27.04
N TYR A 636 -15.08 49.07 27.35
CA TYR A 636 -14.06 49.32 28.37
C TYR A 636 -12.67 49.34 27.75
N LEU A 637 -11.81 50.18 28.33
CA LEU A 637 -10.40 50.31 27.97
C LEU A 637 -9.56 50.05 29.23
N GLU A 638 -8.56 49.18 29.12
CA GLU A 638 -7.59 48.94 30.20
C GLU A 638 -6.49 50.01 30.18
N ILE A 639 -6.22 50.63 31.33
CA ILE A 639 -5.09 51.57 31.49
C ILE A 639 -3.83 50.75 31.75
N ARG A 640 -3.17 50.29 30.67
CA ARG A 640 -2.01 49.38 30.74
C ARG A 640 -0.86 49.90 31.60
N ALA A 641 -0.66 51.22 31.68
CA ALA A 641 0.37 51.85 32.50
C ALA A 641 0.18 51.57 34.00
N MET A 642 -1.05 51.24 34.43
CA MET A 642 -1.39 50.95 35.82
C MET A 642 -1.21 49.48 36.20
N ASN A 643 -1.00 48.56 35.24
CA ASN A 643 -1.01 47.11 35.48
C ASN A 643 0.05 46.65 36.50
N GLN A 644 1.17 47.36 36.62
CA GLN A 644 2.23 47.07 37.60
C GLN A 644 1.82 47.43 39.05
N VAL A 645 0.82 48.29 39.22
CA VAL A 645 0.32 48.75 40.52
C VAL A 645 -1.04 48.12 40.82
N ARG A 646 -2.00 48.30 39.91
CA ARG A 646 -3.38 47.81 40.04
C ARG A 646 -4.09 47.88 38.68
N HIS A 647 -4.85 46.84 38.31
CA HIS A 647 -5.62 46.86 37.06
C HIS A 647 -6.79 47.84 37.15
N VAL A 648 -6.85 48.75 36.19
CA VAL A 648 -7.89 49.78 36.06
C VAL A 648 -8.45 49.77 34.67
N PHE A 649 -9.77 49.82 34.59
CA PHE A 649 -10.49 50.05 33.36
C PHE A 649 -11.19 51.41 33.42
N ILE A 650 -11.44 52.00 32.26
CA ILE A 650 -12.34 53.13 32.09
C ILE A 650 -13.33 52.81 30.99
N ARG A 651 -14.46 53.51 30.95
CA ARG A 651 -15.31 53.48 29.76
C ARG A 651 -14.56 54.15 28.61
N ARG A 652 -14.66 53.57 27.43
CA ARG A 652 -13.94 54.07 26.24
C ARG A 652 -14.35 55.49 25.86
N GLU A 653 -15.57 55.90 26.17
CA GLU A 653 -16.06 57.26 25.96
C GLU A 653 -15.34 58.32 26.82
N LEU A 654 -14.81 57.93 27.98
CA LEU A 654 -14.12 58.81 28.93
C LEU A 654 -12.65 59.06 28.54
N GLU A 655 -12.08 58.23 27.66
CA GLU A 655 -10.73 58.41 27.12
C GLU A 655 -10.57 59.77 26.41
N SER A 656 -11.64 60.26 25.77
CA SER A 656 -11.66 61.51 25.01
C SER A 656 -12.50 62.62 25.63
N ASP A 657 -12.98 62.47 26.88
CA ASP A 657 -13.80 63.48 27.54
C ASP A 657 -12.91 64.44 28.36
N PRO A 658 -12.63 65.67 27.86
CA PRO A 658 -11.74 66.60 28.54
C PRO A 658 -12.31 67.10 29.87
N THR A 659 -13.63 67.13 30.03
CA THR A 659 -14.26 67.57 31.27
C THR A 659 -14.11 66.52 32.36
N TRP A 660 -14.29 65.25 32.00
CA TRP A 660 -14.05 64.13 32.91
C TRP A 660 -12.57 64.00 33.28
N ILE A 661 -11.67 64.11 32.29
CA ILE A 661 -10.21 64.04 32.52
C ILE A 661 -9.79 65.13 33.51
N GLN A 662 -10.19 66.39 33.28
CA GLN A 662 -9.83 67.51 34.16
C GLN A 662 -10.42 67.32 35.56
N THR A 663 -11.69 66.94 35.68
CA THR A 663 -12.35 66.70 36.98
C THR A 663 -11.68 65.55 37.74
N THR A 664 -11.24 64.51 37.04
CA THR A 664 -10.56 63.35 37.63
C THR A 664 -9.14 63.70 38.04
N LEU A 665 -8.42 64.51 37.26
CA LEU A 665 -7.12 65.05 37.65
C LEU A 665 -7.22 65.94 38.89
N ASP A 666 -8.19 66.86 38.93
CA ASP A 666 -8.43 67.73 40.08
C ASP A 666 -8.80 66.91 41.33
N TYR A 667 -9.57 65.83 41.16
CA TYR A 667 -9.86 64.89 42.25
C TYR A 667 -8.57 64.20 42.75
N LEU A 668 -7.77 63.62 41.84
CA LEU A 668 -6.54 62.90 42.18
C LEU A 668 -5.49 63.80 42.85
N ASP A 669 -5.38 65.06 42.42
CA ASP A 669 -4.44 66.03 42.98
C ASP A 669 -4.85 66.50 44.39
N ASN A 670 -6.15 66.45 44.73
CA ASN A 670 -6.71 66.90 46.01
C ASN A 670 -6.99 65.78 47.04
N VAL A 671 -6.66 64.51 46.76
CA VAL A 671 -6.83 63.41 47.72
C VAL A 671 -5.80 63.55 48.87
N SER A 672 -6.29 63.62 50.11
CA SER A 672 -5.49 63.81 51.32
C SER A 672 -4.55 62.64 51.67
N ALA A 673 -4.77 61.45 51.07
CA ALA A 673 -3.90 60.28 51.18
C ALA A 673 -3.33 59.90 49.80
N LYS A 674 -2.16 60.45 49.46
CA LYS A 674 -1.47 60.18 48.18
C LYS A 674 -0.90 58.76 48.15
N LYS A 675 -1.68 57.79 47.67
CA LYS A 675 -1.19 56.46 47.33
C LYS A 675 -0.41 56.49 46.01
N PRO A 676 0.57 55.58 45.81
CA PRO A 676 1.36 55.52 44.57
C PRO A 676 0.50 55.35 43.29
N GLU A 677 -0.61 54.63 43.41
CA GLU A 677 -1.58 54.40 42.34
C GLU A 677 -2.22 55.69 41.79
N PHE A 678 -2.41 56.71 42.63
CA PHE A 678 -3.01 57.98 42.18
C PHE A 678 -2.04 58.82 41.35
N SER A 679 -0.74 58.77 41.66
CA SER A 679 0.29 59.47 40.89
C SER A 679 0.44 58.87 39.49
N ALA A 680 0.52 57.54 39.38
CA ALA A 680 0.67 56.85 38.10
C ALA A 680 -0.57 57.02 37.19
N LEU A 681 -1.76 57.05 37.81
CA LEU A 681 -3.01 57.32 37.09
C LEU A 681 -3.07 58.77 36.60
N ALA A 682 -2.69 59.74 37.44
CA ALA A 682 -2.65 61.15 37.06
C ALA A 682 -1.68 61.42 35.90
N ASP A 683 -0.48 60.81 35.92
CA ASP A 683 0.49 60.93 34.82
C ASP A 683 -0.05 60.35 33.50
N THR A 684 -0.85 59.29 33.57
CA THR A 684 -1.47 58.68 32.38
C THR A 684 -2.63 59.52 31.85
N LEU A 685 -3.47 60.06 32.73
CA LEU A 685 -4.58 60.95 32.35
C LEU A 685 -4.10 62.29 31.78
N ARG A 686 -2.97 62.84 32.28
CA ARG A 686 -2.30 64.01 31.68
C ARG A 686 -1.79 63.74 30.26
N ARG A 687 -1.45 62.49 29.93
CA ARG A 687 -1.11 62.11 28.54
C ARG A 687 -2.36 62.10 27.66
N PHE A 688 -3.48 61.54 28.14
CA PHE A 688 -4.76 61.60 27.42
C PHE A 688 -5.25 63.03 27.19
N GLN A 689 -4.88 63.99 28.04
CA GLN A 689 -5.19 65.41 27.84
C GLN A 689 -4.32 66.08 26.74
N ASN A 690 -3.11 65.59 26.52
CA ASN A 690 -2.12 66.18 25.61
C ASN A 690 -2.10 65.53 24.21
N GLU A 691 -2.72 64.35 24.06
CA GLU A 691 -2.97 63.64 22.79
C GLU A 691 -4.33 64.02 22.21
#